data_AF-A0A1T5A156-F1
#
_entry.id   AF-A0A1T5A156-F1
#
_cell.length_a   1.000
_cell.length_b   1.000
_cell.length_c   1.000
_cell.angle_alpha   90.00
_cell.angle_beta   90.00
_cell.angle_gamma   90.00
#
_symmetry.space_group_name_H-M   'P 1'
#
loop_
_entity.id
_entity.type
_entity.pdbx_description
1 polymer ?
#
loop_
_entity_poly.entity_id
_entity_poly.type
_entity_poly.pdbx_seq_one_letter_code
_entity_poly.pdbx_strand_id
1 'polypeptide(L)'
;MNRKLTAGVITSLLLAPTAIANAQENNDAQSRVLTQTEQVANVNGVAAATTKEQIIAQFAKLSEKSTADEMVIAKGDVENLSTTDFNNDEIAFIQAKYEYVVGQRQQLEKLQEIGKNINALTYTSKSFIKDVAAVEGTYETFLSSYLSVQSKFETAFKLANSNGASSIASTIRGTSLQYGYTDAERDTYFKTKGADIAKLTNLKGDATAVLPATKALEDLVELLKNDPNNYTAISAELEKVTTAYNPLTANQKKVVVAHNPNNDSVTPYKKYTDALSNLSSANKAVLSVEKLIDGLDPKSSTFESKTLAAQAAYDKLGESEKALVKNSDKLKLFFQYADLSKQVNALNSSMKDYKAQLEALRTKVTALDVGNSSDAAALNEIKNKLETKLSQLANEELAVAAVISQIDNLSKSNNLVVDMLKARSDYNALPSASKKLVTNIKILTDLEKSHKAVVNVIDQFEKLEKLDPTSKSYISKAKSAYTAYAKLDETKQGYVRNHNNLSDKVAVIEVIVQINALNPSQKTYKDNVAKANSAFNNLAEALKSQVVNSGELTKAQGYIDTAKAFDDRVLALANENPDTFVAKVAALSAEYKTMDKNAKKLVEQAKALTTYEKNNKAVIKVIQMIDALNPTSKDYTKKVLAARKAYNALDTVSQKRVTNYTNLTAVEDVASLIGLIATLKPSSKTFYQDMKTAREMYDALPKEKQQVIINYDALVAAENEYGVAQKVVELIDLTKQQDGDYLTKLLDARVAYDQLTSNQKKLVTNIKELTAREKEVKPILNVMLQINNLDPESNNFVSKVNSARKAYDNLNKDQKKYINNIDILQNYEPVSQVIELINKLKSSSSTYLEDTVRARALYDALAADKKQYVTNYYLLQAAETSILGAGNVMQMINDLPSVDPKQYVKRIQEIRAAYNALPKDQQRAVQNYKVLQDQEKLLKPVISVVEDIDRLLTAKDMNSQYQKILKAYDKLNAEQRRYVYNDDLLLSLDNVIKVYKNIANLNPKDKFYFGMVEAVRKEYDSLNTTDKQRITNYSILLEAEKSMADVKKVVELIASLSPTSSTYLEDVANAVAAYKALDSKLRAQVINEDVLKKAEKDVEAVQKVVQAISVIDPDNTSFEKKVLAAQKLYNSLSLEQQDLVYNYRILEEYLKMIE
;
A
#
# COMPACT_ATOMS: atom_id res chain seq x y z
N MET A 1 -3.10 -36.78 15.30
CA MET A 1 -1.84 -37.17 14.60
C MET A 1 -1.53 -36.16 13.51
N ASN A 2 -0.34 -35.58 13.54
CA ASN A 2 0.22 -34.74 12.48
C ASN A 2 0.36 -35.53 11.17
N ARG A 3 -0.10 -34.95 10.05
CA ARG A 3 0.77 -34.49 8.95
C ARG A 3 -0.03 -33.85 7.81
N LYS A 4 0.50 -32.70 7.37
CA LYS A 4 0.12 -31.89 6.21
C LYS A 4 0.55 -32.53 4.88
N LEU A 5 0.01 -31.92 3.81
CA LEU A 5 0.38 -31.91 2.38
C LEU A 5 -0.44 -32.92 1.54
N THR A 6 -1.12 -32.56 0.45
CA THR A 6 -0.81 -31.50 -0.54
C THR A 6 -2.07 -31.07 -1.32
N ALA A 7 -2.03 -29.85 -1.85
CA ALA A 7 -3.08 -29.13 -2.55
C ALA A 7 -3.54 -29.75 -3.88
N GLY A 8 -4.76 -29.41 -4.30
CA GLY A 8 -5.24 -29.64 -5.67
C GLY A 8 -6.74 -29.44 -5.88
N VAL A 9 -7.18 -28.17 -5.91
CA VAL A 9 -8.39 -27.64 -6.59
C VAL A 9 -9.77 -28.08 -6.06
N ILE A 10 -10.42 -27.12 -5.41
CA ILE A 10 -11.84 -27.10 -5.02
C ILE A 10 -12.64 -26.41 -6.12
N THR A 11 -13.75 -27.02 -6.55
CA THR A 11 -15.13 -26.47 -6.60
C THR A 11 -16.02 -27.45 -7.38
N SER A 12 -16.86 -28.28 -6.73
CA SER A 12 -18.16 -28.01 -6.08
C SER A 12 -19.36 -28.00 -7.04
N LEU A 13 -20.54 -28.32 -6.46
CA LEU A 13 -21.92 -28.39 -7.00
C LEU A 13 -22.31 -29.79 -7.54
N LEU A 14 -23.44 -30.41 -7.19
CA LEU A 14 -24.61 -30.05 -6.37
C LEU A 14 -25.41 -31.34 -6.09
N LEU A 15 -25.97 -31.47 -4.88
CA LEU A 15 -27.37 -31.83 -4.55
C LEU A 15 -28.24 -32.35 -5.72
N ALA A 16 -29.09 -33.37 -5.59
CA ALA A 16 -30.06 -33.57 -4.51
C ALA A 16 -30.78 -34.96 -4.65
N PRO A 17 -31.70 -35.31 -3.73
CA PRO A 17 -32.20 -36.65 -3.43
C PRO A 17 -33.58 -36.96 -4.05
N THR A 18 -34.09 -38.17 -3.81
CA THR A 18 -35.51 -38.58 -3.61
C THR A 18 -35.54 -40.12 -3.59
N ALA A 19 -36.37 -40.87 -2.88
CA ALA A 19 -37.43 -40.65 -1.90
C ALA A 19 -37.80 -42.05 -1.32
N ILE A 20 -38.76 -42.07 -0.39
CA ILE A 20 -39.86 -43.05 -0.22
C ILE A 20 -40.01 -43.62 1.21
N ALA A 21 -41.09 -43.14 1.81
CA ALA A 21 -42.14 -43.79 2.60
C ALA A 21 -41.89 -44.51 3.94
N ASN A 22 -42.65 -43.98 4.90
CA ASN A 22 -43.21 -44.57 6.13
C ASN A 22 -43.67 -46.03 6.03
N ALA A 23 -43.48 -46.77 7.13
CA ALA A 23 -44.53 -47.39 7.97
C ALA A 23 -43.82 -48.28 9.02
N GLN A 24 -43.87 -48.01 10.32
CA GLN A 24 -44.98 -48.18 11.27
C GLN A 24 -44.93 -49.54 11.98
N GLU A 25 -44.69 -49.51 13.29
CA GLU A 25 -45.37 -50.28 14.38
C GLU A 25 -44.62 -49.96 15.70
N ASN A 26 -45.25 -49.21 16.61
CA ASN A 26 -46.05 -49.69 17.77
C ASN A 26 -45.16 -50.40 18.82
N ASN A 27 -45.24 -50.17 20.13
CA ASN A 27 -46.14 -49.39 20.97
C ASN A 27 -45.52 -49.41 22.39
N ASP A 28 -45.82 -48.36 23.18
CA ASP A 28 -46.25 -48.37 24.59
C ASP A 28 -45.43 -49.12 25.67
N ALA A 29 -45.37 -48.72 26.94
CA ALA A 29 -45.74 -47.51 27.67
C ALA A 29 -45.20 -47.67 29.12
N GLN A 30 -45.03 -46.52 29.78
CA GLN A 30 -45.43 -46.21 31.18
C GLN A 30 -44.80 -46.87 32.43
N SER A 31 -44.06 -46.02 33.17
CA SER A 31 -44.24 -45.57 34.58
C SER A 31 -44.04 -46.51 35.81
N ARG A 32 -43.12 -46.06 36.70
CA ARG A 32 -43.22 -45.76 38.17
C ARG A 32 -43.90 -46.82 39.11
N VAL A 33 -43.47 -47.22 40.32
CA VAL A 33 -42.69 -46.59 41.43
C VAL A 33 -42.77 -47.50 42.71
N LEU A 34 -41.79 -47.38 43.65
CA LEU A 34 -41.77 -47.69 45.12
C LEU A 34 -41.65 -49.15 45.65
N THR A 35 -40.52 -49.53 46.27
CA THR A 35 -40.14 -49.64 47.73
C THR A 35 -40.59 -50.90 48.48
N GLN A 36 -39.66 -51.65 49.11
CA GLN A 36 -39.42 -51.67 50.58
C GLN A 36 -38.41 -52.76 51.04
N THR A 37 -37.46 -52.32 51.88
CA THR A 37 -36.79 -52.99 53.03
C THR A 37 -36.22 -54.42 52.95
N GLU A 38 -34.89 -54.49 53.06
CA GLU A 38 -34.14 -55.63 53.63
C GLU A 38 -34.31 -55.70 55.15
N GLN A 39 -34.49 -56.92 55.66
CA GLN A 39 -34.36 -57.29 57.07
C GLN A 39 -33.19 -58.27 57.17
N VAL A 40 -32.16 -57.93 57.95
CA VAL A 40 -31.01 -58.80 58.26
C VAL A 40 -31.10 -59.16 59.74
N ALA A 41 -31.05 -60.45 60.08
CA ALA A 41 -30.51 -60.89 61.36
C ALA A 41 -30.01 -62.33 61.32
N ASN A 42 -28.70 -62.44 61.62
CA ASN A 42 -27.94 -63.54 62.22
C ASN A 42 -27.87 -64.89 61.50
N VAL A 43 -26.68 -65.50 61.54
CA VAL A 43 -26.41 -66.70 62.35
C VAL A 43 -24.89 -66.88 62.51
N ASN A 44 -24.44 -66.99 63.76
CA ASN A 44 -23.16 -67.59 64.12
C ASN A 44 -23.16 -69.06 63.73
N GLY A 45 -22.10 -69.52 63.05
CA GLY A 45 -21.65 -70.91 63.19
C GLY A 45 -21.28 -71.63 61.90
N VAL A 46 -20.10 -72.23 61.98
CA VAL A 46 -19.65 -73.44 61.28
C VAL A 46 -19.10 -73.23 59.86
N ALA A 47 -17.83 -73.63 59.71
CA ALA A 47 -17.06 -73.70 58.49
C ALA A 47 -17.80 -74.43 57.37
N ALA A 48 -18.08 -73.70 56.30
CA ALA A 48 -18.35 -74.26 54.98
C ALA A 48 -17.19 -73.80 54.08
N ALA A 49 -16.52 -74.73 53.41
CA ALA A 49 -15.49 -74.40 52.44
C ALA A 49 -16.10 -73.52 51.33
N THR A 50 -15.70 -72.25 51.28
CA THR A 50 -16.12 -71.31 50.23
C THR A 50 -15.53 -71.80 48.91
N THR A 51 -16.38 -71.93 47.88
CA THR A 51 -15.93 -72.40 46.56
C THR A 51 -15.00 -71.38 45.91
N LYS A 52 -14.07 -71.85 45.06
CA LYS A 52 -13.13 -71.01 44.31
C LYS A 52 -13.84 -69.87 43.58
N GLU A 53 -15.00 -70.15 42.98
CA GLU A 53 -15.83 -69.21 42.23
C GLU A 53 -16.44 -68.11 43.12
N GLN A 54 -16.80 -68.42 44.36
CA GLN A 54 -17.35 -67.45 45.32
C GLN A 54 -16.30 -66.43 45.74
N ILE A 55 -15.08 -66.87 46.04
CA ILE A 55 -13.95 -65.99 46.36
C ILE A 55 -13.64 -65.08 45.16
N ILE A 56 -13.54 -65.64 43.94
CA ILE A 56 -13.33 -64.85 42.71
C ILE A 56 -14.41 -63.78 42.54
N ALA A 57 -15.69 -64.14 42.73
CA ALA A 57 -16.81 -63.21 42.60
C ALA A 57 -16.83 -62.12 43.69
N GLN A 58 -16.37 -62.43 44.90
CA GLN A 58 -16.27 -61.48 46.00
C GLN A 58 -15.16 -60.45 45.72
N PHE A 59 -13.97 -60.90 45.32
CA PHE A 59 -12.87 -60.00 44.95
C PHE A 59 -13.16 -59.15 43.72
N ALA A 60 -13.96 -59.65 42.77
CA ALA A 60 -14.44 -58.90 41.62
C ALA A 60 -15.30 -57.68 42.00
N LYS A 61 -16.03 -57.76 43.12
CA LYS A 61 -16.90 -56.68 43.63
C LYS A 61 -16.18 -55.64 44.48
N LEU A 62 -14.97 -55.95 44.96
CA LEU A 62 -14.21 -55.01 45.79
C LEU A 62 -13.85 -53.75 45.03
N SER A 63 -14.09 -52.60 45.66
CA SER A 63 -13.82 -51.26 45.12
C SER A 63 -13.49 -50.27 46.22
N GLU A 64 -13.15 -49.03 45.85
CA GLU A 64 -12.93 -47.96 46.83
C GLU A 64 -14.19 -47.60 47.65
N LYS A 65 -15.36 -48.11 47.24
CA LYS A 65 -16.64 -47.96 47.95
C LYS A 65 -17.01 -49.15 48.83
N SER A 66 -16.20 -50.21 48.83
CA SER A 66 -16.48 -51.39 49.65
C SER A 66 -16.53 -51.03 51.13
N THR A 67 -17.44 -51.66 51.87
CA THR A 67 -17.67 -51.37 53.28
C THR A 67 -16.46 -51.81 54.13
N ALA A 68 -16.40 -51.38 55.39
CA ALA A 68 -15.37 -51.87 56.30
C ALA A 68 -15.49 -53.40 56.48
N ASP A 69 -16.71 -53.90 56.64
CA ASP A 69 -17.00 -55.32 56.82
C ASP A 69 -16.59 -56.15 55.58
N GLU A 70 -16.91 -55.68 54.36
CA GLU A 70 -16.48 -56.34 53.12
C GLU A 70 -14.96 -56.47 53.00
N MET A 71 -14.20 -55.45 53.46
CA MET A 71 -12.74 -55.51 53.45
C MET A 71 -12.17 -56.40 54.57
N VAL A 72 -12.83 -56.47 55.73
CA VAL A 72 -12.43 -57.41 56.80
C VAL A 72 -12.63 -58.85 56.32
N ILE A 73 -13.76 -59.14 55.67
CA ILE A 73 -14.02 -60.46 55.10
C ILE A 73 -12.98 -60.77 54.00
N ALA A 74 -12.76 -59.85 53.05
CA ALA A 74 -11.75 -60.04 52.01
C ALA A 74 -10.33 -60.25 52.57
N LYS A 75 -9.96 -59.58 53.67
CA LYS A 75 -8.68 -59.81 54.35
C LYS A 75 -8.59 -61.24 54.88
N GLY A 76 -9.64 -61.70 55.55
CA GLY A 76 -9.73 -63.07 56.05
C GLY A 76 -9.68 -64.10 54.92
N ASP A 77 -10.32 -63.84 53.79
CA ASP A 77 -10.28 -64.74 52.62
C ASP A 77 -8.87 -64.82 52.03
N VAL A 78 -8.18 -63.67 51.89
CA VAL A 78 -6.79 -63.61 51.44
C VAL A 78 -5.84 -64.38 52.35
N GLU A 79 -5.99 -64.23 53.68
CA GLU A 79 -5.16 -64.93 54.68
C GLU A 79 -5.37 -66.46 54.68
N ASN A 80 -6.52 -66.94 54.18
CA ASN A 80 -6.90 -68.36 54.16
C ASN A 80 -6.82 -69.00 52.76
N LEU A 81 -6.26 -68.33 51.75
CA LEU A 81 -6.07 -68.91 50.41
C LEU A 81 -5.11 -70.12 50.47
N SER A 82 -5.51 -71.24 49.86
CA SER A 82 -4.72 -72.47 49.84
C SER A 82 -4.20 -72.79 48.44
N THR A 83 -3.02 -73.40 48.35
CA THR A 83 -2.46 -73.90 47.07
C THR A 83 -3.19 -75.12 46.51
N THR A 84 -4.16 -75.66 47.28
CA THR A 84 -5.03 -76.74 46.85
C THR A 84 -6.15 -76.22 45.94
N ASP A 85 -6.66 -75.02 46.23
CA ASP A 85 -7.82 -74.43 45.54
C ASP A 85 -7.42 -73.35 44.50
N PHE A 86 -6.31 -72.64 44.77
CA PHE A 86 -5.74 -71.61 43.88
C PHE A 86 -4.28 -71.91 43.59
N ASN A 87 -3.83 -71.67 42.35
CA ASN A 87 -2.39 -71.74 42.08
C ASN A 87 -1.66 -70.49 42.63
N ASN A 88 -0.34 -70.57 42.73
CA ASN A 88 0.48 -69.49 43.31
C ASN A 88 0.30 -68.13 42.61
N ASP A 89 0.11 -68.13 41.28
CA ASP A 89 -0.13 -66.90 40.51
C ASP A 89 -1.53 -66.32 40.81
N GLU A 90 -2.54 -67.18 40.98
CA GLU A 90 -3.91 -66.78 41.33
C GLU A 90 -3.98 -66.17 42.74
N ILE A 91 -3.30 -66.79 43.72
CA ILE A 91 -3.18 -66.27 45.09
C ILE A 91 -2.50 -64.90 45.09
N ALA A 92 -1.38 -64.78 44.37
CA ALA A 92 -0.64 -63.51 44.27
C ALA A 92 -1.50 -62.40 43.64
N PHE A 93 -2.33 -62.73 42.64
CA PHE A 93 -3.21 -61.74 42.01
C PHE A 93 -4.40 -61.35 42.89
N ILE A 94 -5.00 -62.29 43.65
CA ILE A 94 -6.04 -61.99 44.64
C ILE A 94 -5.48 -61.07 45.75
N GLN A 95 -4.29 -61.39 46.27
CA GLN A 95 -3.56 -60.54 47.22
C GLN A 95 -3.34 -59.13 46.65
N ALA A 96 -2.86 -59.03 45.41
CA ALA A 96 -2.63 -57.74 44.77
C ALA A 96 -3.93 -56.92 44.61
N LYS A 97 -5.07 -57.58 44.31
CA LYS A 97 -6.39 -56.91 44.24
C LYS A 97 -6.83 -56.39 45.60
N TYR A 98 -6.67 -57.17 46.66
CA TYR A 98 -6.95 -56.73 48.03
C TYR A 98 -6.12 -55.48 48.37
N GLU A 99 -4.80 -55.56 48.20
CA GLU A 99 -3.86 -54.48 48.50
C GLU A 99 -4.14 -53.22 47.69
N TYR A 100 -4.50 -53.38 46.41
CA TYR A 100 -4.90 -52.27 45.56
C TYR A 100 -6.15 -51.57 46.10
N VAL A 101 -7.19 -52.31 46.48
CA VAL A 101 -8.43 -51.71 47.00
C VAL A 101 -8.18 -51.03 48.34
N VAL A 102 -7.37 -51.63 49.23
CA VAL A 102 -6.92 -50.97 50.48
C VAL A 102 -6.18 -49.67 50.18
N GLY A 103 -5.21 -49.72 49.26
CA GLY A 103 -4.44 -48.55 48.85
C GLY A 103 -5.34 -47.45 48.26
N GLN A 104 -6.30 -47.81 47.41
CA GLN A 104 -7.23 -46.85 46.80
C GLN A 104 -8.13 -46.16 47.83
N ARG A 105 -8.61 -46.89 48.84
CA ARG A 105 -9.39 -46.30 49.93
C ARG A 105 -8.58 -45.27 50.72
N GLN A 106 -7.33 -45.57 51.05
CA GLN A 106 -6.44 -44.63 51.72
C GLN A 106 -6.14 -43.38 50.86
N GLN A 107 -5.95 -43.57 49.55
CA GLN A 107 -5.75 -42.44 48.64
C GLN A 107 -7.01 -41.57 48.51
N LEU A 108 -8.20 -42.17 48.54
CA LEU A 108 -9.46 -41.42 48.48
C LEU A 108 -9.62 -40.45 49.67
N GLU A 109 -9.26 -40.86 50.88
CA GLU A 109 -9.29 -40.00 52.07
C GLU A 109 -8.35 -38.80 51.93
N LYS A 110 -7.10 -39.04 51.47
CA LYS A 110 -6.11 -37.98 51.21
C LYS A 110 -6.57 -37.01 50.11
N LEU A 111 -7.19 -37.54 49.06
CA LEU A 111 -7.73 -36.75 47.96
C LEU A 111 -8.86 -35.82 48.44
N GLN A 112 -9.74 -36.30 49.31
CA GLN A 112 -10.80 -35.49 49.91
C GLN A 112 -10.23 -34.37 50.80
N GLU A 113 -9.17 -34.66 51.56
CA GLU A 113 -8.46 -33.67 52.36
C GLU A 113 -7.81 -32.58 51.50
N ILE A 114 -7.14 -32.96 50.40
CA ILE A 114 -6.62 -32.01 49.41
C ILE A 114 -7.75 -31.14 48.84
N GLY A 115 -8.90 -31.73 48.52
CA GLY A 115 -10.07 -30.99 48.06
C GLY A 115 -10.58 -29.96 49.05
N LYS A 116 -10.60 -30.27 50.36
CA LYS A 116 -10.91 -29.30 51.42
C LYS A 116 -9.90 -28.15 51.43
N ASN A 117 -8.60 -28.47 51.35
CA ASN A 117 -7.53 -27.48 51.36
C ASN A 117 -7.57 -26.55 50.14
N ILE A 118 -7.82 -27.08 48.93
CA ILE A 118 -8.04 -26.27 47.71
C ILE A 118 -9.20 -25.29 47.89
N ASN A 119 -10.28 -25.73 48.55
CA ASN A 119 -11.47 -24.91 48.74
C ASN A 119 -11.31 -23.82 49.81
N ALA A 120 -10.37 -23.98 50.74
CA ALA A 120 -10.03 -22.97 51.74
C ALA A 120 -9.17 -21.82 51.19
N LEU A 121 -8.55 -21.99 50.01
CA LEU A 121 -7.72 -20.94 49.38
C LEU A 121 -8.59 -19.76 48.91
N THR A 122 -8.28 -18.56 49.40
CA THR A 122 -9.00 -17.32 49.05
C THR A 122 -8.03 -16.23 48.60
N TYR A 123 -8.39 -15.46 47.56
CA TYR A 123 -7.57 -14.36 47.03
C TYR A 123 -7.34 -13.20 48.01
N THR A 124 -7.98 -13.23 49.19
CA THR A 124 -7.80 -12.27 50.28
C THR A 124 -6.96 -12.80 51.43
N SER A 125 -6.41 -14.03 51.31
CA SER A 125 -5.48 -14.57 52.30
C SER A 125 -4.18 -13.76 52.31
N LYS A 126 -3.70 -13.44 53.52
CA LYS A 126 -2.41 -12.76 53.73
C LYS A 126 -1.21 -13.58 53.22
N SER A 127 -1.35 -14.91 53.22
CA SER A 127 -0.34 -15.89 52.85
C SER A 127 -0.70 -16.64 51.57
N PHE A 128 -1.60 -16.12 50.74
CA PHE A 128 -2.15 -16.80 49.56
C PHE A 128 -1.10 -17.55 48.72
N ILE A 129 0.01 -16.89 48.35
CA ILE A 129 1.07 -17.48 47.53
C ILE A 129 1.68 -18.72 48.21
N LYS A 130 1.94 -18.63 49.52
CA LYS A 130 2.48 -19.72 50.33
C LYS A 130 1.46 -20.85 50.52
N ASP A 131 0.20 -20.49 50.77
CA ASP A 131 -0.88 -21.45 51.01
C ASP A 131 -1.17 -22.27 49.74
N VAL A 132 -1.22 -21.62 48.57
CA VAL A 132 -1.38 -22.28 47.27
C VAL A 132 -0.22 -23.25 47.00
N ALA A 133 1.02 -22.82 47.23
CA ALA A 133 2.20 -23.68 47.05
C ALA A 133 2.21 -24.90 48.00
N ALA A 134 1.75 -24.73 49.24
CA ALA A 134 1.65 -25.83 50.20
C ALA A 134 0.59 -26.88 49.79
N VAL A 135 -0.57 -26.42 49.33
CA VAL A 135 -1.64 -27.32 48.82
C VAL A 135 -1.19 -28.03 47.54
N GLU A 136 -0.48 -27.33 46.66
CA GLU A 136 0.12 -27.93 45.47
C GLU A 136 1.15 -29.02 45.81
N GLY A 137 2.10 -28.76 46.71
CA GLY A 137 3.09 -29.77 47.10
C GLY A 137 2.44 -31.01 47.75
N THR A 138 1.36 -30.80 48.50
CA THR A 138 0.55 -31.90 49.06
C THR A 138 -0.11 -32.72 47.95
N TYR A 139 -0.65 -32.06 46.92
CA TYR A 139 -1.24 -32.71 45.75
C TYR A 139 -0.21 -33.49 44.93
N GLU A 140 0.97 -32.94 44.65
CA GLU A 140 2.04 -33.62 43.88
C GLU A 140 2.54 -34.88 44.60
N THR A 141 2.69 -34.81 45.93
CA THR A 141 3.06 -35.95 46.77
C THR A 141 1.98 -37.03 46.73
N PHE A 142 0.71 -36.62 46.87
CA PHE A 142 -0.44 -37.51 46.75
C PHE A 142 -0.51 -38.18 45.37
N LEU A 143 -0.39 -37.41 44.29
CA LEU A 143 -0.50 -37.90 42.91
C LEU A 143 0.56 -38.97 42.63
N SER A 144 1.79 -38.75 43.09
CA SER A 144 2.88 -39.73 42.99
C SER A 144 2.55 -41.03 43.72
N SER A 145 2.01 -40.94 44.94
CA SER A 145 1.58 -42.08 45.74
C SER A 145 0.40 -42.83 45.10
N TYR A 146 -0.59 -42.10 44.61
CA TYR A 146 -1.77 -42.63 43.91
C TYR A 146 -1.39 -43.39 42.64
N LEU A 147 -0.55 -42.79 41.78
CA LEU A 147 -0.06 -43.44 40.55
C LEU A 147 0.78 -44.69 40.85
N SER A 148 1.53 -44.71 41.95
CA SER A 148 2.27 -45.90 42.38
C SER A 148 1.34 -47.07 42.73
N VAL A 149 0.25 -46.82 43.48
CA VAL A 149 -0.76 -47.84 43.81
C VAL A 149 -1.41 -48.40 42.53
N GLN A 150 -1.75 -47.53 41.58
CA GLN A 150 -2.30 -47.90 40.27
C GLN A 150 -1.34 -48.78 39.47
N SER A 151 -0.07 -48.35 39.36
CA SER A 151 0.96 -49.03 38.57
C SER A 151 1.33 -50.40 39.12
N LYS A 152 1.40 -50.55 40.46
CA LYS A 152 1.64 -51.86 41.11
C LYS A 152 0.56 -52.87 40.74
N PHE A 153 -0.70 -52.46 40.80
CA PHE A 153 -1.79 -53.34 40.44
C PHE A 153 -1.88 -53.60 38.92
N GLU A 154 -1.62 -52.58 38.08
CA GLU A 154 -1.54 -52.76 36.64
C GLU A 154 -0.46 -53.79 36.25
N THR A 155 0.70 -53.74 36.94
CA THR A 155 1.78 -54.72 36.76
C THR A 155 1.35 -56.11 37.19
N ALA A 156 0.70 -56.23 38.36
CA ALA A 156 0.16 -57.50 38.84
C ALA A 156 -0.90 -58.08 37.91
N PHE A 157 -1.78 -57.24 37.34
CA PHE A 157 -2.79 -57.66 36.36
C PHE A 157 -2.15 -58.12 35.04
N LYS A 158 -1.17 -57.39 34.51
CA LYS A 158 -0.44 -57.81 33.29
C LYS A 158 0.26 -59.15 33.49
N LEU A 159 0.93 -59.34 34.63
CA LEU A 159 1.59 -60.59 34.99
C LEU A 159 0.60 -61.74 35.16
N ALA A 160 -0.53 -61.50 35.83
CA ALA A 160 -1.60 -62.49 35.98
C ALA A 160 -2.19 -62.91 34.62
N ASN A 161 -2.30 -61.98 33.67
CA ASN A 161 -2.82 -62.24 32.33
C ASN A 161 -1.84 -63.01 31.42
N SER A 162 -0.56 -63.14 31.81
CA SER A 162 0.47 -63.91 31.09
C SER A 162 0.89 -65.20 31.78
N ASN A 163 0.45 -65.44 33.01
CA ASN A 163 0.87 -66.57 33.84
C ASN A 163 -0.35 -67.48 34.21
N GLY A 164 -0.22 -68.30 35.26
CA GLY A 164 -1.23 -69.27 35.68
C GLY A 164 -2.56 -68.68 36.17
N ALA A 165 -2.69 -67.36 36.29
CA ALA A 165 -3.90 -66.68 36.77
C ALA A 165 -4.79 -66.09 35.66
N SER A 166 -4.49 -66.34 34.39
CA SER A 166 -5.14 -65.69 33.24
C SER A 166 -6.66 -65.93 33.19
N SER A 167 -7.14 -67.08 33.67
CA SER A 167 -8.56 -67.45 33.73
C SER A 167 -9.39 -66.60 34.70
N ILE A 168 -8.77 -66.07 35.77
CA ILE A 168 -9.45 -65.28 36.81
C ILE A 168 -9.12 -63.79 36.75
N ALA A 169 -8.04 -63.43 36.03
CA ALA A 169 -7.50 -62.07 35.99
C ALA A 169 -8.56 -61.02 35.60
N SER A 170 -9.30 -61.26 34.51
CA SER A 170 -10.31 -60.33 33.99
C SER A 170 -11.53 -60.19 34.92
N THR A 171 -11.93 -61.27 35.58
CA THR A 171 -13.07 -61.31 36.52
C THR A 171 -12.72 -60.59 37.81
N ILE A 172 -11.60 -60.92 38.45
CA ILE A 172 -11.14 -60.29 39.71
C ILE A 172 -10.79 -58.82 39.52
N ARG A 173 -10.27 -58.46 38.34
CA ARG A 173 -10.14 -57.06 37.94
C ARG A 173 -11.48 -56.34 38.16
N GLY A 174 -12.58 -56.90 37.67
CA GLY A 174 -13.91 -56.33 37.80
C GLY A 174 -14.04 -54.99 37.05
N THR A 175 -15.03 -54.18 37.43
CA THR A 175 -15.26 -52.82 36.91
C THR A 175 -14.56 -51.73 37.73
N SER A 176 -13.96 -52.11 38.87
CA SER A 176 -13.50 -51.20 39.92
C SER A 176 -12.06 -50.70 39.76
N LEU A 177 -11.65 -50.43 38.53
CA LEU A 177 -10.25 -50.14 38.26
C LEU A 177 -10.06 -48.85 37.48
N GLN A 178 -9.51 -47.87 38.19
CA GLN A 178 -9.20 -46.53 37.73
C GLN A 178 -7.72 -46.42 37.33
N TYR A 179 -7.12 -47.48 36.75
CA TYR A 179 -5.74 -47.44 36.28
C TYR A 179 -5.71 -47.11 34.79
N GLY A 180 -4.68 -46.38 34.34
CA GLY A 180 -4.53 -45.98 32.93
C GLY A 180 -5.36 -44.76 32.52
N TYR A 181 -6.00 -44.04 33.45
CA TYR A 181 -6.66 -42.77 33.15
C TYR A 181 -5.66 -41.75 32.61
N THR A 182 -6.05 -41.04 31.55
CA THR A 182 -5.36 -39.82 31.14
C THR A 182 -5.43 -38.78 32.24
N ASP A 183 -4.56 -37.76 32.20
CA ASP A 183 -4.58 -36.67 33.17
C ASP A 183 -5.98 -36.02 33.29
N ALA A 184 -6.68 -35.85 32.16
CA ALA A 184 -8.02 -35.26 32.13
C ALA A 184 -9.10 -36.16 32.76
N GLU A 185 -9.05 -37.47 32.52
CA GLU A 185 -9.98 -38.44 33.11
C GLU A 185 -9.76 -38.58 34.62
N ARG A 186 -8.48 -38.60 35.05
CA ARG A 186 -8.11 -38.59 36.46
C ARG A 186 -8.55 -37.31 37.16
N ASP A 187 -8.31 -36.14 36.57
CA ASP A 187 -8.70 -34.87 37.18
C ASP A 187 -10.24 -34.74 37.23
N THR A 188 -10.96 -35.27 36.23
CA THR A 188 -12.42 -35.39 36.25
C THR A 188 -12.86 -36.27 37.41
N TYR A 189 -12.23 -37.43 37.57
CA TYR A 189 -12.48 -38.33 38.70
C TYR A 189 -12.20 -37.65 40.04
N PHE A 190 -11.05 -37.00 40.22
CA PHE A 190 -10.69 -36.26 41.43
C PHE A 190 -11.70 -35.17 41.77
N LYS A 191 -12.19 -34.47 40.74
CA LYS A 191 -13.26 -33.48 40.88
C LYS A 191 -14.56 -34.11 41.37
N THR A 192 -14.95 -35.28 40.87
CA THR A 192 -16.12 -36.02 41.41
C THR A 192 -15.95 -36.43 42.88
N LYS A 193 -14.71 -36.49 43.38
CA LYS A 193 -14.37 -36.81 44.78
C LYS A 193 -14.08 -35.59 45.64
N GLY A 194 -14.33 -34.38 45.12
CA GLY A 194 -14.24 -33.13 45.88
C GLY A 194 -12.93 -32.36 45.73
N ALA A 195 -11.97 -32.84 44.93
CA ALA A 195 -10.71 -32.15 44.66
C ALA A 195 -10.71 -31.55 43.24
N ASP A 196 -10.97 -30.24 43.13
CA ASP A 196 -10.96 -29.53 41.85
C ASP A 196 -9.53 -29.09 41.49
N ILE A 197 -8.80 -29.98 40.82
CA ILE A 197 -7.41 -29.73 40.42
C ILE A 197 -7.31 -28.54 39.45
N ALA A 198 -8.31 -28.35 38.57
CA ALA A 198 -8.34 -27.18 37.68
C ALA A 198 -8.43 -25.86 38.45
N LYS A 199 -9.19 -25.83 39.56
CA LYS A 199 -9.20 -24.68 40.48
C LYS A 199 -7.83 -24.44 41.11
N LEU A 200 -7.15 -25.49 41.58
CA LEU A 200 -5.79 -25.38 42.13
C LEU A 200 -4.78 -24.86 41.08
N THR A 201 -4.83 -25.36 39.85
CA THR A 201 -3.99 -24.89 38.73
C THR A 201 -4.23 -23.42 38.42
N ASN A 202 -5.48 -22.96 38.40
CA ASN A 202 -5.80 -21.54 38.21
C ASN A 202 -5.28 -20.67 39.37
N LEU A 203 -5.45 -21.12 40.61
CA LEU A 203 -4.94 -20.43 41.80
C LEU A 203 -3.41 -20.37 41.80
N LYS A 204 -2.72 -21.42 41.34
CA LYS A 204 -1.26 -21.42 41.12
C LYS A 204 -0.86 -20.41 40.05
N GLY A 205 -1.59 -20.38 38.93
CA GLY A 205 -1.37 -19.41 37.86
C GLY A 205 -1.48 -17.97 38.37
N ASP A 206 -2.51 -17.69 39.15
CA ASP A 206 -2.71 -16.38 39.77
C ASP A 206 -1.66 -16.07 40.84
N ALA A 207 -1.28 -17.03 41.69
CA ALA A 207 -0.20 -16.89 42.66
C ALA A 207 1.15 -16.59 41.99
N THR A 208 1.41 -17.21 40.83
CA THR A 208 2.64 -16.97 40.03
C THR A 208 2.61 -15.59 39.37
N ALA A 209 1.47 -15.21 38.79
CA ALA A 209 1.31 -13.93 38.09
C ALA A 209 1.52 -12.71 39.01
N VAL A 210 1.21 -12.84 40.30
CA VAL A 210 1.38 -11.75 41.27
C VAL A 210 2.79 -11.64 41.83
N LEU A 211 3.66 -12.66 41.67
CA LEU A 211 5.02 -12.67 42.22
C LEU A 211 5.85 -11.43 41.88
N PRO A 212 5.87 -10.92 40.63
CA PRO A 212 6.62 -9.70 40.31
C PRO A 212 6.12 -8.49 41.09
N ALA A 213 4.80 -8.36 41.28
CA ALA A 213 4.21 -7.25 42.01
C ALA A 213 4.43 -7.37 43.52
N THR A 214 4.30 -8.56 44.10
CA THR A 214 4.58 -8.77 45.53
C THR A 214 6.06 -8.66 45.84
N LYS A 215 6.95 -9.10 44.95
CA LYS A 215 8.40 -8.94 45.09
C LYS A 215 8.80 -7.47 45.02
N ALA A 216 8.29 -6.71 44.06
CA ALA A 216 8.53 -5.26 43.98
C ALA A 216 8.00 -4.52 45.22
N LEU A 217 6.88 -4.96 45.79
CA LEU A 217 6.38 -4.42 47.07
C LEU A 217 7.32 -4.73 48.23
N GLU A 218 7.85 -5.94 48.31
CA GLU A 218 8.82 -6.33 49.33
C GLU A 218 10.12 -5.55 49.19
N ASP A 219 10.64 -5.39 47.96
CA ASP A 219 11.83 -4.61 47.65
C ASP A 219 11.64 -3.12 48.01
N LEU A 220 10.47 -2.55 47.70
CA LEU A 220 10.11 -1.21 48.13
C LEU A 220 10.06 -1.08 49.66
N VAL A 221 9.45 -2.05 50.36
CA VAL A 221 9.39 -2.03 51.82
C VAL A 221 10.77 -2.16 52.45
N GLU A 222 11.65 -2.98 51.88
CA GLU A 222 13.04 -3.10 52.30
C GLU A 222 13.82 -1.81 52.04
N LEU A 223 13.64 -1.17 50.88
CA LEU A 223 14.25 0.12 50.56
C LEU A 223 13.77 1.23 51.50
N LEU A 224 12.47 1.30 51.77
CA LEU A 224 11.90 2.25 52.74
C LEU A 224 12.42 2.01 54.16
N LYS A 225 12.84 0.79 54.49
CA LYS A 225 13.43 0.45 55.79
C LYS A 225 14.92 0.81 55.85
N ASN A 226 15.66 0.52 54.79
CA ASN A 226 17.12 0.65 54.77
C ASN A 226 17.61 2.04 54.38
N ASP A 227 16.90 2.71 53.46
CA ASP A 227 17.28 4.03 52.92
C ASP A 227 16.05 4.92 52.65
N PRO A 228 15.30 5.33 53.71
CA PRO A 228 14.03 6.04 53.59
C PRO A 228 14.13 7.42 52.91
N ASN A 229 15.33 7.97 52.73
CA ASN A 229 15.56 9.30 52.15
C ASN A 229 16.08 9.25 50.71
N ASN A 230 16.24 8.07 50.11
CA ASN A 230 16.71 7.91 48.74
C ASN A 230 15.54 8.00 47.75
N TYR A 231 15.03 9.21 47.57
CA TYR A 231 13.84 9.49 46.78
C TYR A 231 13.94 9.00 45.33
N THR A 232 15.14 8.99 44.72
CA THR A 232 15.33 8.44 43.37
C THR A 232 15.12 6.92 43.35
N ALA A 233 15.74 6.19 44.28
CA ALA A 233 15.56 4.75 44.36
C ALA A 233 14.11 4.39 44.73
N ILE A 234 13.52 5.15 45.68
CA ILE A 234 12.12 4.97 46.10
C ILE A 234 11.18 5.23 44.92
N SER A 235 11.40 6.27 44.12
CA SER A 235 10.59 6.56 42.94
C SER A 235 10.71 5.48 41.86
N ALA A 236 11.91 4.97 41.62
CA ALA A 236 12.12 3.87 40.66
C ALA A 236 11.42 2.59 41.12
N GLU A 237 11.46 2.29 42.42
CA GLU A 237 10.81 1.10 42.97
C GLU A 237 9.28 1.24 43.03
N LEU A 238 8.77 2.44 43.32
CA LEU A 238 7.34 2.79 43.18
C LEU A 238 6.83 2.57 41.74
N GLU A 239 7.63 2.92 40.72
CA GLU A 239 7.28 2.73 39.31
C GLU A 239 7.27 1.24 38.93
N LYS A 240 8.23 0.44 39.43
CA LYS A 240 8.23 -1.02 39.25
C LYS A 240 7.00 -1.68 39.87
N VAL A 241 6.62 -1.28 41.09
CA VAL A 241 5.38 -1.74 41.73
C VAL A 241 4.16 -1.38 40.88
N THR A 242 4.08 -0.12 40.41
CA THR A 242 2.97 0.36 39.58
C THR A 242 2.86 -0.39 38.26
N THR A 243 4.00 -0.63 37.60
CA THR A 243 4.10 -1.34 36.33
C THR A 243 3.72 -2.81 36.46
N ALA A 244 4.15 -3.47 37.54
CA ALA A 244 3.80 -4.86 37.82
C ALA A 244 2.34 -5.02 38.28
N TYR A 245 1.78 -4.05 39.02
CA TYR A 245 0.43 -4.12 39.58
C TYR A 245 -0.68 -3.81 38.56
N ASN A 246 -0.48 -2.83 37.66
CA ASN A 246 -1.50 -2.37 36.72
C ASN A 246 -2.09 -3.44 35.77
N PRO A 247 -1.29 -4.32 35.13
CA PRO A 247 -1.80 -5.31 34.18
C PRO A 247 -2.52 -6.49 34.84
N LEU A 248 -2.46 -6.63 36.17
CA LEU A 248 -3.07 -7.74 36.91
C LEU A 248 -4.61 -7.72 36.83
N THR A 249 -5.20 -8.91 36.83
CA THR A 249 -6.66 -9.10 36.88
C THR A 249 -7.23 -8.66 38.23
N ALA A 250 -8.56 -8.53 38.33
CA ALA A 250 -9.22 -8.12 39.56
C ALA A 250 -8.94 -9.07 40.75
N ASN A 251 -8.83 -10.39 40.52
CA ASN A 251 -8.52 -11.35 41.57
C ASN A 251 -7.04 -11.33 41.97
N GLN A 252 -6.14 -11.22 40.99
CA GLN A 252 -4.70 -11.07 41.23
C GLN A 252 -4.39 -9.78 42.02
N LYS A 253 -5.07 -8.67 41.72
CA LYS A 253 -4.94 -7.42 42.48
C LYS A 253 -5.36 -7.58 43.95
N LYS A 254 -6.41 -8.35 44.23
CA LYS A 254 -6.82 -8.66 45.62
C LYS A 254 -5.72 -9.37 46.38
N VAL A 255 -5.00 -10.29 45.74
CA VAL A 255 -3.85 -10.98 46.35
C VAL A 255 -2.74 -9.99 46.69
N VAL A 256 -2.34 -9.15 45.74
CA VAL A 256 -1.27 -8.16 45.97
C VAL A 256 -1.64 -7.17 47.09
N VAL A 257 -2.91 -6.75 47.15
CA VAL A 257 -3.42 -5.86 48.21
C VAL A 257 -3.43 -6.55 49.59
N ALA A 258 -3.81 -7.83 49.64
CA ALA A 258 -3.89 -8.62 50.86
C ALA A 258 -2.54 -9.20 51.32
N HIS A 259 -1.55 -9.29 50.42
CA HIS A 259 -0.24 -9.90 50.64
C HIS A 259 0.42 -9.33 51.88
N ASN A 260 0.60 -10.18 52.90
CA ASN A 260 1.24 -9.81 54.15
C ASN A 260 1.84 -11.07 54.83
N PRO A 261 2.85 -11.70 54.21
CA PRO A 261 3.37 -13.00 54.65
C PRO A 261 4.06 -12.94 56.03
N ASN A 262 4.56 -11.77 56.43
CA ASN A 262 5.21 -11.55 57.74
C ASN A 262 4.23 -11.06 58.82
N ASN A 263 2.96 -10.87 58.47
CA ASN A 263 1.90 -10.36 59.35
C ASN A 263 2.24 -9.00 60.01
N ASP A 264 2.88 -8.11 59.24
CA ASP A 264 3.16 -6.74 59.64
C ASP A 264 1.85 -5.98 59.94
N SER A 265 1.91 -4.97 60.82
CA SER A 265 0.76 -4.12 61.17
C SER A 265 0.19 -3.31 59.99
N VAL A 266 1.02 -3.05 58.97
CA VAL A 266 0.65 -2.33 57.74
C VAL A 266 1.08 -3.17 56.54
N THR A 267 0.18 -3.42 55.60
CA THR A 267 0.50 -4.24 54.41
C THR A 267 1.54 -3.54 53.52
N PRO A 268 2.42 -4.30 52.84
CA PRO A 268 3.31 -3.77 51.82
C PRO A 268 2.61 -2.88 50.79
N TYR A 269 1.42 -3.27 50.33
CA TYR A 269 0.64 -2.45 49.40
C TYR A 269 0.19 -1.11 50.02
N LYS A 270 -0.18 -1.09 51.30
CA LYS A 270 -0.51 0.16 51.99
C LYS A 270 0.72 1.08 52.14
N LYS A 271 1.89 0.52 52.48
CA LYS A 271 3.17 1.25 52.50
C LYS A 271 3.50 1.84 51.12
N TYR A 272 3.24 1.11 50.04
CA TYR A 272 3.34 1.61 48.66
C TYR A 272 2.42 2.81 48.40
N THR A 273 1.13 2.71 48.74
CA THR A 273 0.19 3.82 48.51
C THR A 273 0.51 5.05 49.36
N ASP A 274 1.04 4.85 50.57
CA ASP A 274 1.46 5.94 51.46
C ASP A 274 2.74 6.60 50.93
N ALA A 275 3.72 5.82 50.46
CA ALA A 275 4.92 6.34 49.79
C ALA A 275 4.58 7.11 48.49
N LEU A 276 3.62 6.62 47.70
CA LEU A 276 3.13 7.31 46.51
C LEU A 276 2.43 8.64 46.84
N SER A 277 1.73 8.70 47.97
CA SER A 277 1.09 9.93 48.48
C SER A 277 2.09 10.93 49.08
N ASN A 278 3.23 10.46 49.60
CA ASN A 278 4.26 11.29 50.22
C ASN A 278 5.28 11.87 49.22
N LEU A 279 5.25 11.47 47.94
CA LEU A 279 6.08 12.05 46.89
C LEU A 279 5.55 13.45 46.48
N SER A 280 6.12 14.51 47.06
CA SER A 280 5.69 15.91 46.88
C SER A 280 5.81 16.40 45.41
N SER A 281 5.05 17.45 45.06
CA SER A 281 5.15 18.15 43.76
C SER A 281 6.56 18.67 43.46
N ALA A 282 7.31 19.03 44.52
CA ALA A 282 8.70 19.44 44.49
C ALA A 282 9.62 18.33 43.92
N ASN A 283 9.44 17.09 44.39
CA ASN A 283 10.22 15.94 43.91
C ASN A 283 9.94 15.60 42.44
N LYS A 284 8.71 15.84 41.95
CA LYS A 284 8.37 15.69 40.53
C LYS A 284 9.03 16.73 39.64
N ALA A 285 9.16 17.98 40.12
CA ALA A 285 9.85 19.04 39.38
C ALA A 285 11.35 18.77 39.26
N VAL A 286 11.99 18.30 40.34
CA VAL A 286 13.40 17.86 40.36
C VAL A 286 13.63 16.74 39.34
N LEU A 287 12.82 15.66 39.37
CA LEU A 287 12.95 14.54 38.41
C LEU A 287 12.72 14.97 36.95
N SER A 288 11.80 15.92 36.70
CA SER A 288 11.58 16.44 35.35
C SER A 288 12.79 17.20 34.83
N VAL A 289 13.49 17.96 35.70
CA VAL A 289 14.70 18.68 35.33
C VAL A 289 15.86 17.71 35.11
N GLU A 290 16.04 16.69 35.96
CA GLU A 290 17.05 15.64 35.77
C GLU A 290 16.90 14.95 34.41
N LYS A 291 15.67 14.60 34.01
CA LYS A 291 15.42 14.01 32.69
C LYS A 291 15.81 14.91 31.52
N LEU A 292 15.63 16.23 31.65
CA LEU A 292 16.06 17.18 30.63
C LEU A 292 17.60 17.22 30.54
N ILE A 293 18.29 17.14 31.68
CA ILE A 293 19.76 17.13 31.75
C ILE A 293 20.34 15.84 31.16
N ASP A 294 19.72 14.69 31.46
CA ASP A 294 20.17 13.39 30.95
C ASP A 294 20.04 13.29 29.43
N GLY A 295 19.03 13.96 28.85
CA GLY A 295 18.81 14.03 27.41
C GLY A 295 19.71 15.01 26.65
N LEU A 296 20.63 15.72 27.32
CA LEU A 296 21.56 16.64 26.67
C LEU A 296 22.72 15.89 26.01
N ASP A 297 22.88 16.12 24.72
CA ASP A 297 23.97 15.57 23.89
C ASP A 297 24.69 16.70 23.14
N PRO A 298 25.98 16.97 23.44
CA PRO A 298 26.77 18.02 22.78
C PRO A 298 27.03 17.76 21.29
N LYS A 299 26.82 16.55 20.78
CA LYS A 299 26.92 16.25 19.34
C LYS A 299 25.65 16.61 18.59
N SER A 300 24.54 16.87 19.28
CA SER A 300 23.26 17.19 18.65
C SER A 300 23.24 18.61 18.09
N SER A 301 22.67 18.78 16.90
CA SER A 301 22.35 20.12 16.36
C SER A 301 21.37 20.92 17.24
N THR A 302 20.61 20.24 18.09
CA THR A 302 19.67 20.86 19.04
C THR A 302 20.31 21.17 20.40
N PHE A 303 21.60 20.89 20.58
CA PHE A 303 22.32 21.04 21.84
C PHE A 303 22.14 22.44 22.46
N GLU A 304 22.42 23.51 21.70
CA GLU A 304 22.28 24.89 22.19
C GLU A 304 20.87 25.14 22.76
N SER A 305 19.83 24.87 21.96
CA SER A 305 18.44 25.11 22.35
C SER A 305 17.96 24.25 23.53
N LYS A 306 18.32 22.97 23.57
CA LYS A 306 17.89 22.04 24.63
C LYS A 306 18.60 22.32 25.95
N THR A 307 19.88 22.65 25.91
CA THR A 307 20.65 23.03 27.10
C THR A 307 20.11 24.33 27.71
N LEU A 308 19.80 25.34 26.88
CA LEU A 308 19.16 26.58 27.36
C LEU A 308 17.78 26.32 27.99
N ALA A 309 16.99 25.41 27.40
CA ALA A 309 15.68 25.04 27.95
C ALA A 309 15.80 24.26 29.28
N ALA A 310 16.79 23.35 29.38
CA ALA A 310 17.09 22.62 30.61
C ALA A 310 17.55 23.57 31.73
N GLN A 311 18.41 24.55 31.42
CA GLN A 311 18.81 25.59 32.37
C GLN A 311 17.62 26.42 32.84
N ALA A 312 16.77 26.87 31.92
CA ALA A 312 15.57 27.64 32.28
C ALA A 312 14.57 26.84 33.13
N ALA A 313 14.51 25.51 32.98
CA ALA A 313 13.71 24.64 33.83
C ALA A 313 14.34 24.45 35.22
N TYR A 314 15.66 24.29 35.28
CA TYR A 314 16.44 24.22 36.52
C TYR A 314 16.34 25.51 37.35
N ASP A 315 16.39 26.67 36.71
CA ASP A 315 16.33 27.97 37.38
C ASP A 315 14.96 28.25 38.04
N LYS A 316 13.90 27.58 37.56
CA LYS A 316 12.54 27.69 38.11
C LYS A 316 12.32 26.84 39.38
N LEU A 317 13.25 25.96 39.73
CA LEU A 317 13.21 25.19 40.98
C LEU A 317 13.52 26.11 42.17
N GLY A 318 12.94 25.82 43.33
CA GLY A 318 13.32 26.45 44.60
C GLY A 318 14.75 26.08 45.01
N GLU A 319 15.39 26.90 45.87
CA GLU A 319 16.80 26.67 46.28
C GLU A 319 17.03 25.30 46.94
N SER A 320 16.09 24.82 47.74
CA SER A 320 16.13 23.49 48.33
C SER A 320 15.91 22.36 47.31
N GLU A 321 15.23 22.62 46.19
CA GLU A 321 14.97 21.66 45.12
C GLU A 321 16.14 21.58 44.12
N LYS A 322 16.80 22.70 43.83
CA LYS A 322 18.02 22.75 43.01
C LYS A 322 19.13 21.88 43.60
N ALA A 323 19.28 21.89 44.93
CA ALA A 323 20.24 21.07 45.65
C ALA A 323 20.02 19.55 45.48
N LEU A 324 18.82 19.13 45.05
CA LEU A 324 18.46 17.72 44.87
C LEU A 324 18.71 17.21 43.44
N VAL A 325 19.02 18.08 42.47
CA VAL A 325 19.28 17.69 41.07
C VAL A 325 20.69 17.14 40.93
N LYS A 326 20.80 15.81 40.73
CA LYS A 326 22.07 15.07 40.76
C LYS A 326 23.08 15.48 39.68
N ASN A 327 22.60 15.84 38.49
CA ASN A 327 23.46 16.15 37.33
C ASN A 327 23.57 17.66 37.07
N SER A 328 23.33 18.51 38.08
CA SER A 328 23.38 19.97 37.96
C SER A 328 24.74 20.51 37.51
N ASP A 329 25.86 19.85 37.88
CA ASP A 329 27.20 20.20 37.40
C ASP A 329 27.39 19.98 35.90
N LYS A 330 26.80 18.90 35.35
CA LYS A 330 26.80 18.64 33.89
C LYS A 330 26.03 19.73 33.16
N LEU A 331 24.85 20.10 33.66
CA LEU A 331 24.05 21.18 33.10
C LEU A 331 24.81 22.51 33.13
N LYS A 332 25.44 22.84 34.26
CA LYS A 332 26.25 24.05 34.42
C LYS A 332 27.39 24.12 33.40
N LEU A 333 28.12 23.01 33.21
CA LEU A 333 29.19 22.93 32.22
C LEU A 333 28.64 23.11 30.79
N PHE A 334 27.62 22.36 30.42
CA PHE A 334 27.05 22.41 29.06
C PHE A 334 26.44 23.79 28.75
N PHE A 335 25.83 24.43 29.74
CA PHE A 335 25.25 25.75 29.61
C PHE A 335 26.29 26.81 29.24
N GLN A 336 27.52 26.75 29.77
CA GLN A 336 28.60 27.68 29.39
C GLN A 336 28.90 27.63 27.88
N TYR A 337 28.92 26.43 27.30
CA TYR A 337 29.17 26.23 25.87
C TYR A 337 27.98 26.65 25.01
N ALA A 338 26.76 26.32 25.44
CA ALA A 338 25.53 26.69 24.73
C ALA A 338 25.30 28.21 24.73
N ASP A 339 25.48 28.87 25.88
CA ASP A 339 25.29 30.31 26.02
C ASP A 339 26.33 31.09 25.18
N LEU A 340 27.60 30.69 25.22
CA LEU A 340 28.61 31.31 24.35
C LEU A 340 28.37 31.02 22.87
N SER A 341 27.90 29.83 22.49
CA SER A 341 27.51 29.55 21.10
C SER A 341 26.42 30.51 20.64
N LYS A 342 25.39 30.73 21.46
CA LYS A 342 24.31 31.69 21.18
C LYS A 342 24.85 33.11 21.03
N GLN A 343 25.72 33.56 21.94
CA GLN A 343 26.31 34.90 21.90
C GLN A 343 27.19 35.11 20.66
N VAL A 344 28.05 34.13 20.31
CA VAL A 344 28.89 34.17 19.10
C VAL A 344 28.04 34.14 17.83
N ASN A 345 26.94 33.39 17.83
CA ASN A 345 26.01 33.33 16.70
C ASN A 345 25.19 34.61 16.54
N ALA A 346 24.90 35.31 17.63
CA ALA A 346 24.22 36.60 17.62
C ALA A 346 25.13 37.79 17.27
N LEU A 347 26.46 37.61 17.37
CA LEU A 347 27.43 38.67 17.10
C LEU A 347 27.32 39.16 15.65
N ASN A 348 27.14 40.47 15.48
CA ASN A 348 26.93 41.09 14.17
C ASN A 348 27.71 42.40 14.07
N SER A 349 28.35 42.62 12.92
CA SER A 349 29.17 43.80 12.62
C SER A 349 28.42 45.14 12.67
N SER A 350 27.09 45.14 12.70
CA SER A 350 26.29 46.35 12.88
C SER A 350 26.12 46.78 14.35
N MET A 351 26.60 45.99 15.31
CA MET A 351 26.52 46.34 16.73
C MET A 351 27.50 47.49 17.05
N LYS A 352 27.04 48.47 17.84
CA LYS A 352 27.82 49.68 18.18
C LYS A 352 29.17 49.37 18.84
N ASP A 353 29.24 48.30 19.63
CA ASP A 353 30.44 47.86 20.34
C ASP A 353 30.99 46.53 19.77
N TYR A 354 30.73 46.22 18.49
CA TYR A 354 31.05 44.93 17.86
C TYR A 354 32.49 44.49 18.12
N LYS A 355 33.48 45.37 17.99
CA LYS A 355 34.90 45.06 18.22
C LYS A 355 35.20 44.68 19.66
N ALA A 356 34.65 45.43 20.62
CA ALA A 356 34.81 45.13 22.05
C ALA A 356 34.11 43.81 22.42
N GLN A 357 32.93 43.54 21.84
CA GLN A 357 32.19 42.29 22.04
C GLN A 357 32.88 41.08 21.39
N LEU A 358 33.47 41.24 20.21
CA LEU A 358 34.26 40.21 19.53
C LEU A 358 35.45 39.78 20.39
N GLU A 359 36.23 40.73 20.89
CA GLU A 359 37.38 40.44 21.77
C GLU A 359 36.96 39.87 23.14
N ALA A 360 35.87 40.37 23.71
CA ALA A 360 35.30 39.81 24.94
C ALA A 360 34.83 38.35 24.75
N LEU A 361 34.17 38.04 23.64
CA LEU A 361 33.73 36.68 23.32
C LEU A 361 34.89 35.75 23.00
N ARG A 362 35.94 36.22 22.31
CA ARG A 362 37.18 35.45 22.13
C ARG A 362 37.78 35.07 23.47
N THR A 363 37.93 36.03 24.38
CA THR A 363 38.46 35.77 25.72
C THR A 363 37.62 34.73 26.48
N LYS A 364 36.29 34.86 26.45
CA LYS A 364 35.37 33.91 27.11
C LYS A 364 35.38 32.51 26.50
N VAL A 365 35.42 32.41 25.16
CA VAL A 365 35.48 31.11 24.46
C VAL A 365 36.83 30.43 24.70
N THR A 366 37.95 31.16 24.63
CA THR A 366 39.28 30.62 24.95
C THR A 366 39.34 30.08 26.38
N ALA A 367 38.66 30.75 27.32
CA ALA A 367 38.57 30.36 28.73
C ALA A 367 37.64 29.18 29.01
N LEU A 368 36.89 28.66 28.02
CA LEU A 368 36.08 27.44 28.20
C LEU A 368 36.98 26.25 28.52
N ASP A 369 36.67 25.55 29.61
CA ASP A 369 37.38 24.35 30.05
C ASP A 369 36.38 23.20 30.19
N VAL A 370 36.71 22.04 29.63
CA VAL A 370 35.88 20.82 29.68
C VAL A 370 36.13 19.99 30.94
N GLY A 371 37.22 20.25 31.67
CA GLY A 371 37.64 19.44 32.82
C GLY A 371 37.75 17.95 32.49
N ASN A 372 37.37 17.08 33.43
CA ASN A 372 37.38 15.62 33.28
C ASN A 372 36.04 15.05 32.72
N SER A 373 35.28 15.85 31.98
CA SER A 373 33.97 15.42 31.44
C SER A 373 34.11 14.25 30.45
N SER A 374 33.22 13.27 30.53
CA SER A 374 33.11 12.18 29.54
C SER A 374 32.78 12.68 28.13
N ASP A 375 32.26 13.90 28.01
CA ASP A 375 31.90 14.55 26.75
C ASP A 375 32.98 15.52 26.22
N ALA A 376 34.18 15.50 26.81
CA ALA A 376 35.26 16.44 26.52
C ALA A 376 35.58 16.60 25.02
N ALA A 377 35.61 15.51 24.26
CA ALA A 377 35.88 15.57 22.82
C ALA A 377 34.83 16.38 22.05
N ALA A 378 33.54 16.17 22.36
CA ALA A 378 32.44 16.86 21.68
C ALA A 378 32.38 18.35 22.09
N LEU A 379 32.60 18.67 23.36
CA LEU A 379 32.65 20.05 23.83
C LEU A 379 33.87 20.82 23.29
N ASN A 380 35.04 20.18 23.20
CA ASN A 380 36.22 20.76 22.56
C ASN A 380 35.99 21.04 21.07
N GLU A 381 35.24 20.18 20.38
CA GLU A 381 34.85 20.44 18.98
C GLU A 381 33.97 21.69 18.85
N ILE A 382 33.01 21.88 19.77
CA ILE A 382 32.21 23.12 19.84
C ILE A 382 33.12 24.33 20.08
N LYS A 383 34.02 24.26 21.06
CA LYS A 383 34.99 25.35 21.35
C LYS A 383 35.80 25.72 20.11
N ASN A 384 36.42 24.74 19.45
CA ASN A 384 37.23 24.96 18.25
C ASN A 384 36.43 25.61 17.11
N LYS A 385 35.16 25.22 16.93
CA LYS A 385 34.26 25.85 15.93
C LYS A 385 33.99 27.32 16.26
N LEU A 386 33.75 27.63 17.53
CA LEU A 386 33.55 29.01 17.98
C LEU A 386 34.82 29.84 17.82
N GLU A 387 35.99 29.31 18.20
CA GLU A 387 37.29 29.99 18.03
C GLU A 387 37.63 30.26 16.56
N THR A 388 37.36 29.30 15.68
CA THR A 388 37.54 29.45 14.24
C THR A 388 36.64 30.57 13.70
N LYS A 389 35.36 30.54 14.06
CA LYS A 389 34.38 31.56 13.63
C LYS A 389 34.77 32.96 14.12
N LEU A 390 35.16 33.10 15.38
CA LEU A 390 35.61 34.39 15.93
C LEU A 390 36.91 34.89 15.28
N SER A 391 37.84 33.99 14.94
CA SER A 391 39.08 34.37 14.26
C SER A 391 38.86 34.82 12.82
N GLN A 392 37.91 34.19 12.11
CA GLN A 392 37.47 34.64 10.78
C GLN A 392 36.88 36.06 10.85
N LEU A 393 35.98 36.30 11.81
CA LEU A 393 35.37 37.61 12.03
C LEU A 393 36.39 38.72 12.35
N ALA A 394 37.47 38.38 13.05
CA ALA A 394 38.57 39.32 13.34
C ALA A 394 39.43 39.64 12.11
N ASN A 395 39.75 38.64 11.29
CA ASN A 395 40.51 38.83 10.06
C ASN A 395 39.74 39.70 9.04
N GLU A 396 38.41 39.54 8.98
CA GLU A 396 37.56 40.39 8.15
C GLU A 396 37.62 41.87 8.56
N GLU A 397 37.72 42.17 9.86
CA GLU A 397 37.87 43.55 10.36
C GLU A 397 39.18 44.20 9.87
N LEU A 398 40.29 43.44 9.91
CA LEU A 398 41.59 43.90 9.43
C LEU A 398 41.56 44.18 7.92
N ALA A 399 40.91 43.33 7.13
CA ALA A 399 40.77 43.51 5.69
C ALA A 399 39.96 44.77 5.33
N VAL A 400 38.86 45.03 6.05
CA VAL A 400 38.07 46.27 5.88
C VAL A 400 38.93 47.51 6.17
N ALA A 401 39.69 47.51 7.27
CA ALA A 401 40.56 48.63 7.63
C ALA A 401 41.64 48.89 6.57
N ALA A 402 42.24 47.83 6.01
CA ALA A 402 43.23 47.94 4.95
C ALA A 402 42.65 48.59 3.68
N VAL A 403 41.44 48.19 3.27
CA VAL A 403 40.76 48.77 2.09
C VAL A 403 40.42 50.24 2.31
N ILE A 404 39.94 50.63 3.49
CA ILE A 404 39.70 52.04 3.83
C ILE A 404 41.00 52.84 3.66
N SER A 405 42.11 52.36 4.22
CA SER A 405 43.41 53.03 4.13
C SER A 405 43.91 53.16 2.69
N GLN A 406 43.76 52.12 1.86
CA GLN A 406 44.11 52.20 0.44
C GLN A 406 43.31 53.29 -0.29
N ILE A 407 42.00 53.36 -0.04
CA ILE A 407 41.11 54.34 -0.69
C ILE A 407 41.45 55.78 -0.27
N ASP A 408 41.75 56.01 1.01
CA ASP A 408 42.13 57.35 1.50
C ASP A 408 43.41 57.88 0.82
N ASN A 409 44.35 56.98 0.54
CA ASN A 409 45.64 57.32 -0.05
C ASN A 409 45.60 57.57 -1.57
N LEU A 410 44.50 57.22 -2.27
CA LEU A 410 44.39 57.38 -3.73
C LEU A 410 44.59 58.82 -4.19
N SER A 411 44.11 59.79 -3.42
CA SER A 411 44.21 61.22 -3.73
C SER A 411 45.65 61.75 -3.83
N LYS A 412 46.62 61.00 -3.30
CA LYS A 412 48.05 61.36 -3.24
C LYS A 412 48.92 60.44 -4.11
N SER A 413 48.32 59.55 -4.89
CA SER A 413 49.04 58.56 -5.68
C SER A 413 49.69 59.19 -6.93
N ASN A 414 50.98 58.88 -7.14
CA ASN A 414 51.70 59.19 -8.37
C ASN A 414 51.35 58.22 -9.52
N ASN A 415 50.71 57.08 -9.22
CA ASN A 415 50.26 56.05 -10.15
C ASN A 415 48.75 55.82 -9.99
N LEU A 416 47.98 56.92 -10.01
CA LEU A 416 46.57 56.96 -9.64
C LEU A 416 45.74 55.82 -10.22
N VAL A 417 45.89 55.52 -11.51
CA VAL A 417 45.11 54.48 -12.19
C VAL A 417 45.44 53.07 -11.67
N VAL A 418 46.72 52.78 -11.39
CA VAL A 418 47.17 51.47 -10.88
C VAL A 418 46.66 51.24 -9.46
N ASP A 419 46.86 52.23 -8.58
CA ASP A 419 46.48 52.13 -7.18
C ASP A 419 44.95 52.08 -7.01
N MET A 420 44.22 52.81 -7.86
CA MET A 420 42.76 52.78 -7.92
C MET A 420 42.22 51.38 -8.28
N LEU A 421 42.80 50.73 -9.30
CA LEU A 421 42.40 49.38 -9.69
C LEU A 421 42.68 48.35 -8.60
N LYS A 422 43.82 48.49 -7.90
CA LYS A 422 44.15 47.63 -6.76
C LYS A 422 43.17 47.80 -5.61
N ALA A 423 42.85 49.04 -5.22
CA ALA A 423 41.89 49.32 -4.16
C ALA A 423 40.49 48.76 -4.46
N ARG A 424 40.06 48.79 -5.74
CA ARG A 424 38.80 48.16 -6.17
C ARG A 424 38.83 46.65 -6.07
N SER A 425 39.94 46.03 -6.47
CA SER A 425 40.11 44.57 -6.36
C SER A 425 39.99 44.12 -4.90
N ASP A 426 40.72 44.78 -4.00
CA ASP A 426 40.74 44.44 -2.58
C ASP A 426 39.37 44.72 -1.92
N TYR A 427 38.69 45.81 -2.27
CA TYR A 427 37.30 46.06 -1.86
C TYR A 427 36.35 44.94 -2.34
N ASN A 428 36.49 44.48 -3.59
CA ASN A 428 35.62 43.47 -4.15
C ASN A 428 35.79 42.09 -3.48
N ALA A 429 36.98 41.79 -2.98
CA ALA A 429 37.30 40.56 -2.26
C ALA A 429 36.65 40.48 -0.86
N LEU A 430 36.17 41.60 -0.30
CA LEU A 430 35.47 41.61 0.98
C LEU A 430 34.08 40.91 0.90
N PRO A 431 33.63 40.23 1.97
CA PRO A 431 32.27 39.74 2.08
C PRO A 431 31.22 40.88 1.99
N SER A 432 30.01 40.57 1.51
CA SER A 432 28.96 41.57 1.25
C SER A 432 28.54 42.39 2.48
N ALA A 433 28.58 41.81 3.68
CA ALA A 433 28.32 42.53 4.92
C ALA A 433 29.45 43.50 5.25
N SER A 434 30.70 43.07 5.09
CA SER A 434 31.92 43.81 5.40
C SER A 434 32.17 44.98 4.43
N LYS A 435 31.73 44.86 3.16
CA LYS A 435 31.75 45.97 2.18
C LYS A 435 31.00 47.22 2.64
N LYS A 436 29.96 47.08 3.48
CA LYS A 436 29.17 48.21 4.01
C LYS A 436 29.94 49.03 5.05
N LEU A 437 31.00 48.45 5.62
CA LEU A 437 31.84 49.09 6.63
C LEU A 437 32.95 49.96 6.02
N VAL A 438 33.21 49.84 4.71
CA VAL A 438 34.15 50.71 3.98
C VAL A 438 33.47 52.06 3.71
N THR A 439 33.58 52.97 4.68
CA THR A 439 32.85 54.24 4.71
C THR A 439 33.26 55.22 3.62
N ASN A 440 34.49 55.12 3.10
CA ASN A 440 35.08 56.04 2.14
C ASN A 440 35.00 55.56 0.67
N ILE A 441 34.26 54.48 0.37
CA ILE A 441 34.13 53.88 -0.98
C ILE A 441 33.69 54.86 -2.08
N LYS A 442 33.01 55.96 -1.70
CA LYS A 442 32.60 57.02 -2.63
C LYS A 442 33.81 57.69 -3.30
N ILE A 443 34.93 57.85 -2.61
CA ILE A 443 36.18 58.43 -3.16
C ILE A 443 36.66 57.59 -4.34
N LEU A 444 36.80 56.27 -4.13
CA LEU A 444 37.20 55.33 -5.17
C LEU A 444 36.22 55.34 -6.35
N THR A 445 34.91 55.34 -6.07
CA THR A 445 33.87 55.32 -7.11
C THR A 445 33.88 56.58 -7.98
N ASP A 446 34.14 57.75 -7.39
CA ASP A 446 34.16 59.01 -8.14
C ASP A 446 35.44 59.14 -8.99
N LEU A 447 36.59 58.68 -8.48
CA LEU A 447 37.84 58.59 -9.24
C LEU A 447 37.75 57.63 -10.43
N GLU A 448 37.08 56.49 -10.24
CA GLU A 448 36.83 55.52 -11.33
C GLU A 448 35.93 56.11 -12.42
N LYS A 449 34.92 56.89 -12.05
CA LYS A 449 34.05 57.56 -13.02
C LYS A 449 34.82 58.57 -13.87
N SER A 450 35.71 59.36 -13.28
CA SER A 450 36.48 60.36 -14.01
C SER A 450 37.53 59.74 -14.96
N HIS A 451 38.03 58.54 -14.66
CA HIS A 451 39.01 57.82 -15.47
C HIS A 451 38.44 56.62 -16.25
N LYS A 452 37.11 56.52 -16.33
CA LYS A 452 36.39 55.36 -16.91
C LYS A 452 36.85 54.99 -18.32
N ALA A 453 37.12 55.99 -19.17
CA ALA A 453 37.57 55.76 -20.54
C ALA A 453 38.97 55.10 -20.59
N VAL A 454 39.88 55.52 -19.71
CA VAL A 454 41.25 54.97 -19.60
C VAL A 454 41.20 53.55 -19.05
N VAL A 455 40.45 53.34 -17.95
CA VAL A 455 40.27 52.03 -17.33
C VAL A 455 39.69 51.00 -18.31
N ASN A 456 38.67 51.39 -19.09
CA ASN A 456 38.07 50.51 -20.09
C ASN A 456 39.06 50.10 -21.18
N VAL A 457 39.94 51.01 -21.60
CA VAL A 457 40.95 50.70 -22.63
C VAL A 457 42.04 49.80 -22.07
N ILE A 458 42.52 50.06 -20.84
CA ILE A 458 43.48 49.19 -20.14
C ILE A 458 42.92 47.77 -20.01
N ASP A 459 41.68 47.64 -19.53
CA ASP A 459 41.00 46.34 -19.38
C ASP A 459 40.90 45.59 -20.73
N GLN A 460 40.67 46.30 -21.83
CA GLN A 460 40.66 45.68 -23.17
C GLN A 460 42.05 45.15 -23.58
N PHE A 461 43.13 45.87 -23.28
CA PHE A 461 44.50 45.41 -23.55
C PHE A 461 44.95 44.27 -22.61
N GLU A 462 44.62 44.33 -21.32
CA GLU A 462 44.93 43.24 -20.37
C GLU A 462 44.16 41.96 -20.70
N LYS A 463 42.90 42.08 -21.14
CA LYS A 463 42.13 40.94 -21.64
C LYS A 463 42.72 40.34 -22.91
N LEU A 464 43.39 41.15 -23.74
CA LEU A 464 44.12 40.66 -24.91
C LEU A 464 45.38 39.89 -24.54
N GLU A 465 46.08 40.30 -23.48
CA GLU A 465 47.26 39.57 -22.98
C GLU A 465 46.92 38.17 -22.46
N LYS A 466 45.78 38.03 -21.79
CA LYS A 466 45.28 36.73 -21.33
C LYS A 466 44.70 35.87 -22.46
N LEU A 467 44.56 36.43 -23.65
CA LEU A 467 44.01 35.74 -24.80
C LEU A 467 45.14 35.16 -25.65
N ASP A 468 45.05 33.88 -25.96
CA ASP A 468 45.96 33.21 -26.89
C ASP A 468 46.06 34.03 -28.21
N PRO A 469 47.26 34.49 -28.61
CA PRO A 469 47.45 35.26 -29.84
C PRO A 469 47.02 34.51 -31.11
N THR A 470 46.93 33.17 -31.05
CA THR A 470 46.40 32.32 -32.13
C THR A 470 44.87 32.21 -32.13
N SER A 471 44.20 32.75 -31.11
CA SER A 471 42.73 32.75 -31.00
C SER A 471 42.09 33.50 -32.16
N LYS A 472 41.04 32.91 -32.73
CA LYS A 472 40.19 33.54 -33.76
C LYS A 472 39.65 34.92 -33.35
N SER A 473 39.50 35.18 -32.04
CA SER A 473 38.98 36.46 -31.54
C SER A 473 40.06 37.53 -31.31
N TYR A 474 41.34 37.15 -31.28
CA TYR A 474 42.45 38.02 -30.91
C TYR A 474 42.50 39.28 -31.77
N ILE A 475 42.56 39.13 -33.09
CA ILE A 475 42.64 40.26 -34.04
C ILE A 475 41.42 41.19 -33.93
N SER A 476 40.22 40.64 -33.76
CA SER A 476 38.99 41.43 -33.64
C SER A 476 38.94 42.28 -32.36
N LYS A 477 39.43 41.70 -31.26
CA LYS A 477 39.54 42.40 -29.97
C LYS A 477 40.71 43.40 -29.99
N ALA A 478 41.82 43.07 -30.65
CA ALA A 478 42.97 43.95 -30.86
C ALA A 478 42.54 45.20 -31.63
N LYS A 479 41.77 45.03 -32.71
CA LYS A 479 41.15 46.14 -33.44
C LYS A 479 40.25 47.00 -32.56
N SER A 480 39.42 46.36 -31.72
CA SER A 480 38.49 47.08 -30.83
C SER A 480 39.25 47.88 -29.77
N ALA A 481 40.24 47.27 -29.11
CA ALA A 481 41.11 47.90 -28.12
C ALA A 481 41.86 49.10 -28.70
N TYR A 482 42.49 48.91 -29.87
CA TYR A 482 43.20 49.99 -30.54
C TYR A 482 42.26 51.12 -31.00
N THR A 483 41.07 50.79 -31.49
CA THR A 483 40.08 51.81 -31.87
C THR A 483 39.61 52.61 -30.66
N ALA A 484 39.40 51.98 -29.51
CA ALA A 484 39.02 52.67 -28.28
C ALA A 484 40.18 53.54 -27.75
N TYR A 485 41.39 53.03 -27.84
CA TYR A 485 42.62 53.74 -27.49
C TYR A 485 42.85 54.99 -28.36
N ALA A 486 42.77 54.85 -29.69
CA ALA A 486 42.99 55.96 -30.63
C ALA A 486 41.97 57.11 -30.47
N LYS A 487 40.83 56.85 -29.82
CA LYS A 487 39.81 57.86 -29.49
C LYS A 487 40.11 58.65 -28.21
N LEU A 488 41.06 58.21 -27.39
CA LEU A 488 41.48 58.94 -26.19
C LEU A 488 42.34 60.15 -26.58
N ASP A 489 42.27 61.22 -25.80
CA ASP A 489 43.23 62.32 -25.88
C ASP A 489 44.64 61.89 -25.45
N GLU A 490 45.65 62.68 -25.80
CA GLU A 490 47.06 62.33 -25.65
C GLU A 490 47.47 62.05 -24.19
N THR A 491 46.94 62.81 -23.23
CA THR A 491 47.17 62.59 -21.79
C THR A 491 46.58 61.25 -21.33
N LYS A 492 45.35 60.94 -21.76
CA LYS A 492 44.70 59.65 -21.46
C LYS A 492 45.35 58.47 -22.17
N GLN A 493 45.84 58.66 -23.40
CA GLN A 493 46.66 57.65 -24.07
C GLN A 493 47.97 57.40 -23.33
N GLY A 494 48.58 58.44 -22.75
CA GLY A 494 49.74 58.34 -21.87
C GLY A 494 49.47 57.44 -20.65
N TYR A 495 48.34 57.62 -19.96
CA TYR A 495 47.95 56.74 -18.85
C TYR A 495 47.81 55.27 -19.27
N VAL A 496 47.30 54.99 -20.48
CA VAL A 496 47.23 53.61 -21.00
C VAL A 496 48.63 53.08 -21.31
N ARG A 497 49.48 53.82 -22.02
CA ARG A 497 50.84 53.38 -22.40
C ARG A 497 51.70 53.07 -21.17
N ASN A 498 51.56 53.87 -20.11
CA ASN A 498 52.36 53.78 -18.89
C ASN A 498 51.89 52.67 -17.93
N HIS A 499 50.67 52.15 -18.12
CA HIS A 499 50.16 51.02 -17.33
C HIS A 499 50.85 49.73 -17.76
N ASN A 500 51.52 49.02 -16.84
CA ASN A 500 52.11 47.70 -17.06
C ASN A 500 52.86 47.51 -18.40
N ASN A 501 53.60 48.54 -18.86
CA ASN A 501 54.36 48.54 -20.13
C ASN A 501 53.51 48.30 -21.41
N LEU A 502 52.27 48.78 -21.46
CA LEU A 502 51.40 48.61 -22.64
C LEU A 502 51.87 49.36 -23.90
N SER A 503 52.87 50.24 -23.81
CA SER A 503 53.39 51.01 -24.97
C SER A 503 53.77 50.15 -26.18
N ASP A 504 54.58 49.11 -26.00
CA ASP A 504 55.03 48.23 -27.10
C ASP A 504 53.85 47.46 -27.70
N LYS A 505 52.88 47.07 -26.86
CA LYS A 505 51.69 46.33 -27.29
C LYS A 505 50.78 47.17 -28.19
N VAL A 506 50.65 48.45 -27.90
CA VAL A 506 49.89 49.39 -28.75
C VAL A 506 50.49 49.44 -30.16
N ALA A 507 51.82 49.55 -30.28
CA ALA A 507 52.52 49.62 -31.56
C ALA A 507 52.38 48.32 -32.39
N VAL A 508 52.51 47.16 -31.74
CA VAL A 508 52.29 45.85 -32.40
C VAL A 508 50.84 45.72 -32.90
N ILE A 509 49.87 46.08 -32.06
CA ILE A 509 48.45 45.97 -32.41
C ILE A 509 48.07 46.91 -33.56
N GLU A 510 48.65 48.09 -33.65
CA GLU A 510 48.43 49.00 -34.79
C GLU A 510 48.74 48.32 -36.13
N VAL A 511 49.91 47.69 -36.24
CA VAL A 511 50.34 46.98 -37.46
C VAL A 511 49.43 45.79 -37.75
N ILE A 512 49.03 45.04 -36.73
CA ILE A 512 48.04 43.95 -36.87
C ILE A 512 46.75 44.48 -37.50
N VAL A 513 46.26 45.64 -37.04
CA VAL A 513 45.02 46.25 -37.55
C VAL A 513 45.18 46.71 -39.00
N GLN A 514 46.32 47.30 -39.37
CA GLN A 514 46.59 47.71 -40.75
C GLN A 514 46.63 46.51 -41.71
N ILE A 515 47.32 45.43 -41.34
CA ILE A 515 47.37 44.19 -42.15
C ILE A 515 45.98 43.54 -42.25
N ASN A 516 45.22 43.51 -41.15
CA ASN A 516 43.87 42.94 -41.16
C ASN A 516 42.87 43.78 -41.98
N ALA A 517 43.16 45.05 -42.25
CA ALA A 517 42.34 45.91 -43.10
C ALA A 517 42.58 45.69 -44.61
N LEU A 518 43.60 44.92 -44.98
CA LEU A 518 43.92 44.63 -46.38
C LEU A 518 42.80 43.84 -47.05
N ASN A 519 42.24 44.42 -48.12
CA ASN A 519 41.16 43.81 -48.86
C ASN A 519 41.41 43.89 -50.38
N PRO A 520 41.67 42.75 -51.06
CA PRO A 520 41.92 42.68 -52.51
C PRO A 520 40.85 43.28 -53.41
N SER A 521 39.68 43.60 -52.85
CA SER A 521 38.55 44.20 -53.59
C SER A 521 38.59 45.73 -53.57
N GLN A 522 39.45 46.35 -52.76
CA GLN A 522 39.58 47.80 -52.70
C GLN A 522 40.47 48.30 -53.85
N LYS A 523 40.09 49.43 -54.46
CA LYS A 523 40.92 50.08 -55.50
C LYS A 523 42.30 50.48 -54.96
N THR A 524 42.36 50.87 -53.70
CA THR A 524 43.60 51.22 -52.98
C THR A 524 44.32 50.00 -52.40
N TYR A 525 43.95 48.76 -52.77
CA TYR A 525 44.55 47.56 -52.17
C TYR A 525 46.08 47.54 -52.34
N LYS A 526 46.57 47.81 -53.55
CA LYS A 526 48.00 47.89 -53.84
C LYS A 526 48.70 48.93 -52.95
N ASP A 527 48.10 50.10 -52.75
CA ASP A 527 48.62 51.17 -51.88
C ASP A 527 48.57 50.83 -50.39
N ASN A 528 47.52 50.16 -49.94
CA ASN A 528 47.33 49.75 -48.55
C ASN A 528 48.31 48.63 -48.16
N VAL A 529 48.59 47.70 -49.07
CA VAL A 529 49.64 46.67 -48.89
C VAL A 529 51.01 47.34 -48.73
N ALA A 530 51.32 48.36 -49.54
CA ALA A 530 52.57 49.11 -49.40
C ALA A 530 52.67 49.83 -48.05
N LYS A 531 51.59 50.49 -47.58
CA LYS A 531 51.55 51.16 -46.27
C LYS A 531 51.74 50.20 -45.09
N ALA A 532 51.05 49.06 -45.11
CA ALA A 532 51.18 48.05 -44.06
C ALA A 532 52.59 47.44 -44.02
N ASN A 533 53.22 47.25 -45.19
CA ASN A 533 54.64 46.86 -45.29
C ASN A 533 55.58 47.90 -44.66
N SER A 534 55.37 49.19 -44.94
CA SER A 534 56.16 50.25 -44.29
C SER A 534 55.98 50.27 -42.77
N ALA A 535 54.75 50.15 -42.27
CA ALA A 535 54.47 50.15 -40.83
C ALA A 535 55.07 48.92 -40.12
N PHE A 536 54.98 47.73 -40.73
CA PHE A 536 55.59 46.51 -40.21
C PHE A 536 57.12 46.59 -40.15
N ASN A 537 57.75 47.17 -41.18
CA ASN A 537 59.20 47.30 -41.25
C ASN A 537 59.77 48.30 -40.23
N ASN A 538 58.97 49.29 -39.80
CA ASN A 538 59.36 50.29 -38.80
C ASN A 538 59.31 49.80 -37.34
N LEU A 539 58.73 48.63 -37.05
CA LEU A 539 58.75 48.03 -35.71
C LEU A 539 60.16 47.59 -35.32
N ALA A 540 60.47 47.62 -34.01
CA ALA A 540 61.69 47.01 -33.49
C ALA A 540 61.71 45.49 -33.76
N GLU A 541 62.88 44.91 -33.97
CA GLU A 541 63.02 43.52 -34.44
C GLU A 541 62.38 42.50 -33.49
N ALA A 542 62.50 42.72 -32.17
CA ALA A 542 61.88 41.89 -31.14
C ALA A 542 60.34 41.96 -31.12
N LEU A 543 59.74 42.99 -31.76
CA LEU A 543 58.29 43.21 -31.81
C LEU A 543 57.66 42.70 -33.12
N LYS A 544 58.43 42.57 -34.21
CA LYS A 544 57.91 42.05 -35.50
C LYS A 544 57.34 40.65 -35.38
N SER A 545 57.96 39.80 -34.56
CA SER A 545 57.48 38.43 -34.27
C SER A 545 56.14 38.40 -33.53
N GLN A 546 55.74 39.51 -32.89
CA GLN A 546 54.47 39.64 -32.18
C GLN A 546 53.31 40.06 -33.11
N VAL A 547 53.60 40.47 -34.36
CA VAL A 547 52.57 40.75 -35.37
C VAL A 547 52.07 39.44 -35.95
N VAL A 548 51.06 38.87 -35.28
CA VAL A 548 50.54 37.52 -35.55
C VAL A 548 50.03 37.29 -36.97
N ASN A 549 49.63 38.35 -37.69
CA ASN A 549 49.12 38.26 -39.06
C ASN A 549 50.12 38.73 -40.12
N SER A 550 51.42 38.85 -39.80
CA SER A 550 52.47 39.23 -40.75
C SER A 550 52.49 38.37 -42.03
N GLY A 551 52.18 37.07 -41.94
CA GLY A 551 52.08 36.20 -43.12
C GLY A 551 50.99 36.60 -44.13
N GLU A 552 49.91 37.26 -43.68
CA GLU A 552 48.86 37.76 -44.58
C GLU A 552 49.34 38.92 -45.45
N LEU A 553 50.34 39.67 -44.97
CA LEU A 553 50.98 40.74 -45.73
C LEU A 553 51.83 40.18 -46.89
N THR A 554 52.57 39.09 -46.65
CA THR A 554 53.30 38.36 -47.71
C THR A 554 52.35 37.77 -48.76
N LYS A 555 51.25 37.15 -48.32
CA LYS A 555 50.21 36.62 -49.23
C LYS A 555 49.60 37.73 -50.08
N ALA A 556 49.33 38.88 -49.47
CA ALA A 556 48.77 40.03 -50.16
C ALA A 556 49.64 40.51 -51.33
N GLN A 557 50.96 40.53 -51.13
CA GLN A 557 51.92 40.83 -52.20
C GLN A 557 51.91 39.75 -53.30
N GLY A 558 51.92 38.47 -52.92
CA GLY A 558 51.91 37.36 -53.88
C GLY A 558 50.66 37.33 -54.79
N TYR A 559 49.51 37.82 -54.32
CA TYR A 559 48.32 37.95 -55.15
C TYR A 559 48.49 38.97 -56.29
N ILE A 560 49.18 40.08 -56.01
CA ILE A 560 49.45 41.13 -57.01
C ILE A 560 50.34 40.58 -58.13
N ASP A 561 51.39 39.85 -57.75
CA ASP A 561 52.37 39.31 -58.70
C ASP A 561 51.75 38.22 -59.59
N THR A 562 50.94 37.34 -59.00
CA THR A 562 50.25 36.25 -59.71
C THR A 562 49.28 36.77 -60.78
N ALA A 563 48.52 37.82 -60.45
CA ALA A 563 47.54 38.40 -61.38
C ALA A 563 48.21 38.98 -62.63
N LYS A 564 49.32 39.71 -62.43
CA LYS A 564 50.10 40.32 -63.50
C LYS A 564 50.62 39.29 -64.51
N ALA A 565 51.20 38.19 -64.02
CA ALA A 565 51.74 37.13 -64.88
C ALA A 565 50.66 36.40 -65.72
N PHE A 566 49.41 36.41 -65.28
CA PHE A 566 48.30 35.82 -66.01
C PHE A 566 47.77 36.72 -67.12
N ASP A 567 47.64 38.02 -66.84
CA ASP A 567 47.20 39.02 -67.83
C ASP A 567 48.08 39.02 -69.08
N ASP A 568 49.39 38.96 -68.89
CA ASP A 568 50.37 38.92 -69.98
C ASP A 568 50.15 37.73 -70.94
N ARG A 569 49.67 36.58 -70.43
CA ARG A 569 49.40 35.37 -71.24
C ARG A 569 48.06 35.40 -71.96
N VAL A 570 47.03 36.04 -71.39
CA VAL A 570 45.73 36.21 -72.07
C VAL A 570 45.88 37.11 -73.29
N LEU A 571 46.70 38.16 -73.20
CA LEU A 571 46.97 39.07 -74.31
C LEU A 571 47.59 38.35 -75.53
N ALA A 572 48.39 37.30 -75.31
CA ALA A 572 49.02 36.53 -76.37
C ALA A 572 48.04 35.72 -77.25
N LEU A 573 46.80 35.45 -76.79
CA LEU A 573 45.81 34.64 -77.52
C LEU A 573 45.29 35.26 -78.81
N ALA A 574 45.45 36.57 -79.02
CA ALA A 574 44.93 37.26 -80.20
C ALA A 574 45.52 36.72 -81.53
N ASN A 575 46.70 36.09 -81.49
CA ASN A 575 47.44 35.63 -82.67
C ASN A 575 47.55 34.09 -82.79
N GLU A 576 46.64 33.32 -82.17
CA GLU A 576 46.72 31.86 -82.07
C GLU A 576 46.03 31.10 -83.24
N ASN A 577 46.60 29.95 -83.67
CA ASN A 577 46.10 29.10 -84.76
C ASN A 577 44.70 28.48 -84.44
N PRO A 578 43.72 28.46 -85.39
CA PRO A 578 42.38 27.88 -85.16
C PRO A 578 42.33 26.47 -84.57
N ASP A 579 43.24 25.58 -84.96
CA ASP A 579 43.26 24.17 -84.50
C ASP A 579 43.71 24.05 -83.03
N THR A 580 44.56 24.96 -82.56
CA THR A 580 45.08 24.99 -81.18
C THR A 580 44.39 26.04 -80.30
N PHE A 581 43.65 26.97 -80.90
CA PHE A 581 42.96 28.07 -80.24
C PHE A 581 41.99 27.59 -79.16
N VAL A 582 41.20 26.56 -79.48
CA VAL A 582 40.22 26.00 -78.55
C VAL A 582 40.90 25.42 -77.31
N ALA A 583 42.02 24.71 -77.51
CA ALA A 583 42.79 24.08 -76.43
C ALA A 583 43.52 25.11 -75.55
N LYS A 584 44.17 26.13 -76.12
CA LYS A 584 44.89 27.15 -75.34
C LYS A 584 43.99 28.08 -74.55
N VAL A 585 42.84 28.48 -75.11
CA VAL A 585 41.81 29.19 -74.35
C VAL A 585 41.31 28.32 -73.22
N ALA A 586 41.04 27.03 -73.45
CA ALA A 586 40.62 26.11 -72.39
C ALA A 586 41.66 25.97 -71.27
N ALA A 587 42.96 25.92 -71.61
CA ALA A 587 44.05 25.84 -70.63
C ALA A 587 44.16 27.12 -69.77
N LEU A 588 44.18 28.30 -70.40
CA LEU A 588 44.22 29.58 -69.67
C LEU A 588 42.96 29.81 -68.84
N SER A 589 41.82 29.37 -69.34
CA SER A 589 40.56 29.35 -68.61
C SER A 589 40.56 28.41 -67.41
N ALA A 590 41.16 27.22 -67.54
CA ALA A 590 41.32 26.30 -66.43
C ALA A 590 42.21 26.92 -65.36
N GLU A 591 43.33 27.52 -65.76
CA GLU A 591 44.22 28.24 -64.86
C GLU A 591 43.55 29.44 -64.19
N TYR A 592 42.78 30.26 -64.93
CA TYR A 592 42.00 31.37 -64.36
C TYR A 592 40.95 30.88 -63.35
N LYS A 593 40.37 29.71 -63.59
CA LYS A 593 39.39 29.07 -62.69
C LYS A 593 40.05 28.58 -61.41
N THR A 594 41.25 28.03 -61.49
CA THR A 594 42.00 27.50 -60.34
C THR A 594 42.89 28.54 -59.66
N MET A 595 43.05 29.72 -60.24
CA MET A 595 43.78 30.84 -59.64
C MET A 595 43.19 31.26 -58.30
N ASP A 596 44.06 31.63 -57.36
CA ASP A 596 43.63 32.18 -56.08
C ASP A 596 42.63 33.33 -56.27
N LYS A 597 41.51 33.29 -55.52
CA LYS A 597 40.40 34.24 -55.67
C LYS A 597 40.83 35.70 -55.50
N ASN A 598 41.83 35.97 -54.66
CA ASN A 598 42.32 37.30 -54.41
C ASN A 598 43.24 37.78 -55.52
N ALA A 599 44.12 36.92 -56.05
CA ALA A 599 44.87 37.22 -57.26
C ALA A 599 43.93 37.45 -58.46
N LYS A 600 42.92 36.59 -58.61
CA LYS A 600 41.92 36.65 -59.67
C LYS A 600 41.14 37.97 -59.76
N LYS A 601 40.90 38.64 -58.63
CA LYS A 601 40.26 39.97 -58.57
C LYS A 601 41.13 41.09 -59.12
N LEU A 602 42.44 40.87 -59.16
CA LEU A 602 43.44 41.82 -59.63
C LEU A 602 43.79 41.61 -61.11
N VAL A 603 43.27 40.55 -61.74
CA VAL A 603 43.44 40.23 -63.16
C VAL A 603 42.62 41.19 -64.02
N GLU A 604 43.28 41.93 -64.89
CA GLU A 604 42.70 42.99 -65.72
C GLU A 604 42.12 42.44 -67.05
N GLN A 605 42.69 41.35 -67.59
CA GLN A 605 42.37 40.75 -68.89
C GLN A 605 41.32 39.63 -68.83
N ALA A 606 40.67 39.43 -67.67
CA ALA A 606 39.66 38.39 -67.47
C ALA A 606 38.48 38.45 -68.46
N LYS A 607 38.09 39.67 -68.86
CA LYS A 607 36.98 39.88 -69.83
C LYS A 607 37.34 39.40 -71.24
N ALA A 608 38.59 39.57 -71.65
CA ALA A 608 39.07 39.10 -72.95
C ALA A 608 39.02 37.56 -73.01
N LEU A 609 39.54 36.88 -71.98
CA LEU A 609 39.49 35.42 -71.86
C LEU A 609 38.05 34.87 -71.87
N THR A 610 37.14 35.51 -71.12
CA THR A 610 35.73 35.11 -71.05
C THR A 610 35.05 35.19 -72.43
N THR A 611 35.42 36.19 -73.24
CA THR A 611 34.90 36.33 -74.60
C THR A 611 35.35 35.17 -75.48
N TYR A 612 36.62 34.78 -75.39
CA TYR A 612 37.14 33.61 -76.11
C TYR A 612 36.52 32.29 -75.65
N GLU A 613 36.28 32.11 -74.35
CA GLU A 613 35.56 30.94 -73.81
C GLU A 613 34.16 30.82 -74.39
N LYS A 614 33.42 31.93 -74.42
CA LYS A 614 32.03 31.94 -74.89
C LYS A 614 31.95 31.49 -76.35
N ASN A 615 32.86 31.98 -77.18
CA ASN A 615 32.92 31.63 -78.59
C ASN A 615 33.32 30.16 -78.79
N ASN A 616 34.35 29.68 -78.07
CA ASN A 616 34.75 28.28 -78.13
C ASN A 616 33.67 27.32 -77.64
N LYS A 617 32.93 27.69 -76.58
CA LYS A 617 31.81 26.89 -76.08
C LYS A 617 30.69 26.76 -77.10
N ALA A 618 30.40 27.82 -77.85
CA ALA A 618 29.40 27.77 -78.92
C ALA A 618 29.84 26.81 -80.04
N VAL A 619 31.11 26.87 -80.44
CA VAL A 619 31.71 25.96 -81.43
C VAL A 619 31.69 24.51 -80.96
N ILE A 620 32.22 24.22 -79.76
CA ILE A 620 32.24 22.87 -79.17
C ILE A 620 30.81 22.30 -79.07
N LYS A 621 29.84 23.12 -78.66
CA LYS A 621 28.45 22.70 -78.54
C LYS A 621 27.88 22.26 -79.89
N VAL A 622 28.20 22.96 -80.97
CA VAL A 622 27.77 22.58 -82.31
C VAL A 622 28.43 21.27 -82.74
N ILE A 623 29.73 21.12 -82.52
CA ILE A 623 30.45 19.86 -82.81
C ILE A 623 29.81 18.69 -82.05
N GLN A 624 29.62 18.83 -80.74
CA GLN A 624 28.99 17.80 -79.91
C GLN A 624 27.54 17.51 -80.30
N MET A 625 26.77 18.54 -80.68
CA MET A 625 25.39 18.35 -81.15
C MET A 625 25.32 17.50 -82.41
N ILE A 626 26.32 17.64 -83.29
CA ILE A 626 26.42 16.89 -84.54
C ILE A 626 26.95 15.47 -84.29
N ASP A 627 27.95 15.28 -83.42
CA ASP A 627 28.45 13.95 -83.06
C ASP A 627 27.43 13.13 -82.27
N ALA A 628 26.59 13.79 -81.46
CA ALA A 628 25.56 13.14 -80.66
C ALA A 628 24.27 12.82 -81.43
N LEU A 629 24.24 13.03 -82.75
CA LEU A 629 23.11 12.67 -83.59
C LEU A 629 23.00 11.15 -83.68
N ASN A 630 22.13 10.60 -82.86
CA ASN A 630 21.84 9.17 -82.82
C ASN A 630 20.38 8.92 -83.24
N PRO A 631 20.14 8.24 -84.39
CA PRO A 631 18.81 7.90 -84.87
C PRO A 631 17.95 7.16 -83.84
N THR A 632 18.56 6.46 -82.88
CA THR A 632 17.84 5.72 -81.84
C THR A 632 17.35 6.57 -80.66
N SER A 633 17.62 7.88 -80.67
CA SER A 633 17.17 8.81 -79.63
C SER A 633 15.73 9.26 -79.85
N LYS A 634 14.89 9.25 -78.80
CA LYS A 634 13.50 9.77 -78.86
C LYS A 634 13.39 11.25 -79.29
N ASP A 635 14.40 12.07 -78.98
CA ASP A 635 14.47 13.47 -79.40
C ASP A 635 15.30 13.68 -80.68
N TYR A 636 15.60 12.62 -81.44
CA TYR A 636 16.48 12.68 -82.60
C TYR A 636 16.11 13.80 -83.58
N THR A 637 14.84 13.92 -83.95
CA THR A 637 14.33 14.99 -84.81
C THR A 637 14.63 16.39 -84.28
N LYS A 638 14.38 16.60 -82.98
CA LYS A 638 14.64 17.88 -82.33
C LYS A 638 16.14 18.16 -82.27
N LYS A 639 16.97 17.14 -82.05
CA LYS A 639 18.43 17.25 -81.97
C LYS A 639 19.05 17.61 -83.33
N VAL A 640 18.59 17.00 -84.41
CA VAL A 640 19.01 17.35 -85.78
C VAL A 640 18.66 18.82 -86.10
N LEU A 641 17.41 19.24 -85.85
CA LEU A 641 16.99 20.63 -86.08
C LEU A 641 17.74 21.63 -85.17
N ALA A 642 17.99 21.24 -83.92
CA ALA A 642 18.75 22.07 -82.98
C ALA A 642 20.22 22.21 -83.38
N ALA A 643 20.86 21.14 -83.85
CA ALA A 643 22.22 21.16 -84.35
C ALA A 643 22.36 22.10 -85.55
N ARG A 644 21.42 22.04 -86.51
CA ARG A 644 21.36 22.95 -87.66
C ARG A 644 21.19 24.40 -87.25
N LYS A 645 20.23 24.67 -86.36
CA LYS A 645 19.99 26.01 -85.84
C LYS A 645 21.21 26.56 -85.09
N ALA A 646 21.88 25.73 -84.29
CA ALA A 646 23.04 26.12 -83.51
C ALA A 646 24.26 26.43 -84.40
N TYR A 647 24.48 25.65 -85.46
CA TYR A 647 25.52 25.93 -86.45
C TYR A 647 25.31 27.28 -87.15
N ASN A 648 24.09 27.56 -87.61
CA ASN A 648 23.76 28.82 -88.30
C ASN A 648 23.88 30.06 -87.41
N ALA A 649 23.85 29.88 -86.08
CA ALA A 649 23.96 30.97 -85.12
C ALA A 649 25.41 31.37 -84.79
N LEU A 650 26.41 30.60 -85.25
CA LEU A 650 27.83 30.93 -85.08
C LEU A 650 28.25 32.05 -86.05
N ASP A 651 29.19 32.91 -85.62
CA ASP A 651 29.83 33.89 -86.51
C ASP A 651 30.78 33.20 -87.52
N THR A 652 31.19 33.93 -88.56
CA THR A 652 31.99 33.36 -89.67
C THR A 652 33.34 32.79 -89.22
N VAL A 653 33.94 33.34 -88.17
CA VAL A 653 35.22 32.86 -87.61
C VAL A 653 35.00 31.57 -86.81
N SER A 654 33.88 31.48 -86.09
CA SER A 654 33.48 30.33 -85.27
C SER A 654 32.94 29.18 -86.11
N GLN A 655 32.24 29.44 -87.21
CA GLN A 655 31.77 28.41 -88.15
C GLN A 655 32.93 27.64 -88.77
N LYS A 656 34.03 28.32 -89.12
CA LYS A 656 35.27 27.70 -89.62
C LYS A 656 35.95 26.80 -88.59
N ARG A 657 35.59 26.91 -87.30
CA ARG A 657 36.12 26.10 -86.21
C ARG A 657 35.25 24.86 -85.93
N VAL A 658 34.13 24.65 -86.63
CA VAL A 658 33.28 23.44 -86.52
C VAL A 658 33.74 22.39 -87.53
N THR A 659 34.31 21.29 -87.04
CA THR A 659 35.05 20.34 -87.87
C THR A 659 34.22 19.19 -88.46
N ASN A 660 33.00 18.95 -87.97
CA ASN A 660 32.19 17.75 -88.30
C ASN A 660 30.85 18.04 -89.00
N TYR A 661 30.68 19.22 -89.60
CA TYR A 661 29.41 19.70 -90.16
C TYR A 661 28.77 18.76 -91.20
N THR A 662 29.57 18.01 -91.97
CA THR A 662 29.09 17.07 -93.00
C THR A 662 28.19 15.95 -92.47
N ASN A 663 28.30 15.61 -91.18
CA ASN A 663 27.51 14.53 -90.58
C ASN A 663 26.05 14.94 -90.31
N LEU A 664 25.77 16.25 -90.20
CA LEU A 664 24.43 16.78 -89.91
C LEU A 664 23.49 16.69 -91.13
N THR A 665 24.01 16.86 -92.34
CA THR A 665 23.19 16.89 -93.57
C THR A 665 22.67 15.52 -93.99
N ALA A 666 23.28 14.42 -93.53
CA ALA A 666 22.93 13.06 -93.96
C ALA A 666 21.67 12.47 -93.30
N VAL A 667 21.08 13.14 -92.30
CA VAL A 667 20.11 12.57 -91.35
C VAL A 667 18.75 13.29 -91.29
N GLU A 668 18.52 14.30 -92.13
CA GLU A 668 17.39 15.23 -92.02
C GLU A 668 16.02 14.62 -92.44
N ASP A 669 15.99 13.63 -93.35
CA ASP A 669 14.75 12.99 -93.84
C ASP A 669 14.19 11.94 -92.86
N VAL A 670 15.06 11.09 -92.30
CA VAL A 670 14.74 10.13 -91.24
C VAL A 670 14.18 10.83 -89.99
N ALA A 671 14.77 11.98 -89.63
CA ALA A 671 14.31 12.82 -88.54
C ALA A 671 12.85 13.28 -88.73
N SER A 672 12.44 13.63 -89.95
CA SER A 672 11.11 14.18 -90.21
C SER A 672 9.99 13.14 -89.95
N LEU A 673 10.20 11.89 -90.37
CA LEU A 673 9.24 10.80 -90.12
C LEU A 673 9.13 10.42 -88.64
N ILE A 674 10.26 10.24 -87.95
CA ILE A 674 10.27 9.94 -86.50
C ILE A 674 9.50 11.03 -85.73
N GLY A 675 9.64 12.29 -86.17
CA GLY A 675 8.91 13.43 -85.59
C GLY A 675 7.40 13.31 -85.75
N LEU A 676 6.91 13.01 -86.96
CA LEU A 676 5.48 12.87 -87.22
C LEU A 676 4.86 11.73 -86.40
N ILE A 677 5.50 10.56 -86.38
CA ILE A 677 5.04 9.41 -85.58
C ILE A 677 4.99 9.78 -84.08
N ALA A 678 5.96 10.54 -83.58
CA ALA A 678 5.98 11.00 -82.19
C ALA A 678 4.86 12.01 -81.83
N THR A 679 4.24 12.64 -82.83
CA THR A 679 3.14 13.59 -82.63
C THR A 679 1.75 12.95 -82.65
N LEU A 680 1.64 11.67 -82.99
CA LEU A 680 0.40 10.92 -82.99
C LEU A 680 -0.18 10.88 -81.57
N LYS A 681 -1.29 11.60 -81.38
CA LYS A 681 -2.01 11.68 -80.12
C LYS A 681 -3.51 11.51 -80.37
N PRO A 682 -4.19 10.57 -79.70
CA PRO A 682 -5.64 10.35 -79.84
C PRO A 682 -6.51 11.60 -79.65
N SER A 683 -6.01 12.63 -78.97
CA SER A 683 -6.71 13.90 -78.79
C SER A 683 -6.61 14.87 -79.97
N SER A 684 -5.78 14.59 -80.98
CA SER A 684 -5.62 15.47 -82.13
C SER A 684 -6.83 15.36 -83.05
N LYS A 685 -7.35 16.50 -83.53
CA LYS A 685 -8.42 16.52 -84.54
C LYS A 685 -7.98 15.85 -85.84
N THR A 686 -6.68 15.87 -86.11
CA THR A 686 -6.06 15.26 -87.30
C THR A 686 -5.48 13.88 -87.00
N PHE A 687 -5.68 13.30 -85.80
CA PHE A 687 -5.04 12.05 -85.38
C PHE A 687 -5.11 10.94 -86.44
N TYR A 688 -6.30 10.71 -87.01
CA TYR A 688 -6.50 9.74 -88.09
C TYR A 688 -5.69 10.10 -89.36
N GLN A 689 -5.72 11.38 -89.76
CA GLN A 689 -5.01 11.86 -90.94
C GLN A 689 -3.49 11.82 -90.75
N ASP A 690 -2.99 12.20 -89.57
CA ASP A 690 -1.58 12.19 -89.22
C ASP A 690 -1.04 10.76 -89.13
N MET A 691 -1.82 9.84 -88.55
CA MET A 691 -1.49 8.40 -88.47
C MET A 691 -1.40 7.82 -89.88
N LYS A 692 -2.38 8.12 -90.75
CA LYS A 692 -2.38 7.71 -92.16
C LYS A 692 -1.18 8.29 -92.91
N THR A 693 -0.87 9.57 -92.70
CA THR A 693 0.28 10.24 -93.34
C THR A 693 1.62 9.67 -92.87
N ALA A 694 1.74 9.36 -91.57
CA ALA A 694 2.93 8.73 -91.01
C ALA A 694 3.17 7.33 -91.60
N ARG A 695 2.10 6.57 -91.83
CA ARG A 695 2.14 5.28 -92.52
C ARG A 695 2.64 5.44 -93.97
N GLU A 696 2.07 6.38 -94.72
CA GLU A 696 2.49 6.66 -96.10
C GLU A 696 3.96 7.10 -96.20
N MET A 697 4.42 7.97 -95.29
CA MET A 697 5.83 8.40 -95.24
C MET A 697 6.79 7.27 -94.87
N TYR A 698 6.37 6.33 -94.01
CA TYR A 698 7.15 5.14 -93.69
C TYR A 698 7.29 4.21 -94.89
N ASP A 699 6.19 3.98 -95.61
CA ASP A 699 6.16 3.11 -96.79
C ASP A 699 7.00 3.69 -97.95
N ALA A 700 7.19 5.02 -98.00
CA ALA A 700 7.99 5.71 -99.02
C ALA A 700 9.52 5.72 -98.77
N LEU A 701 10.00 5.34 -97.58
CA LEU A 701 11.44 5.31 -97.29
C LEU A 701 12.14 4.10 -97.95
N PRO A 702 13.41 4.25 -98.39
CA PRO A 702 14.25 3.10 -98.75
C PRO A 702 14.39 2.10 -97.60
N LYS A 703 14.54 0.80 -97.91
CA LYS A 703 14.55 -0.28 -96.91
C LYS A 703 15.61 -0.09 -95.82
N GLU A 704 16.77 0.46 -96.17
CA GLU A 704 17.86 0.75 -95.24
C GLU A 704 17.48 1.87 -94.25
N LYS A 705 16.64 2.82 -94.67
CA LYS A 705 16.13 3.92 -93.82
C LYS A 705 14.87 3.53 -93.03
N GLN A 706 14.08 2.57 -93.51
CA GLN A 706 12.93 2.03 -92.75
C GLN A 706 13.38 1.32 -91.47
N GLN A 707 14.51 0.61 -91.51
CA GLN A 707 15.07 -0.11 -90.36
C GLN A 707 15.51 0.81 -89.20
N VAL A 708 15.77 2.09 -89.48
CA VAL A 708 16.20 3.06 -88.45
C VAL A 708 15.04 3.86 -87.86
N ILE A 709 13.80 3.61 -88.28
CA ILE A 709 12.60 4.24 -87.69
C ILE A 709 12.23 3.52 -86.40
N ILE A 710 12.78 4.04 -85.30
CA ILE A 710 12.69 3.44 -83.97
C ILE A 710 11.29 3.43 -83.34
N ASN A 711 10.40 4.33 -83.77
CA ASN A 711 9.08 4.50 -83.17
C ASN A 711 7.96 3.91 -84.01
N TYR A 712 8.28 2.98 -84.91
CA TYR A 712 7.30 2.26 -85.70
C TYR A 712 6.21 1.59 -84.83
N ASP A 713 6.59 0.99 -83.70
CA ASP A 713 5.63 0.39 -82.76
C ASP A 713 4.61 1.40 -82.22
N ALA A 714 4.98 2.69 -82.10
CA ALA A 714 4.06 3.74 -81.66
C ALA A 714 3.00 4.05 -82.73
N LEU A 715 3.34 3.93 -84.02
CA LEU A 715 2.38 4.00 -85.11
C LEU A 715 1.40 2.81 -85.04
N VAL A 716 1.91 1.60 -84.82
CA VAL A 716 1.09 0.38 -84.67
C VAL A 716 0.19 0.46 -83.42
N ALA A 717 0.69 0.98 -82.30
CA ALA A 717 -0.09 1.18 -81.09
C ALA A 717 -1.24 2.19 -81.30
N ALA A 718 -0.97 3.29 -82.02
CA ALA A 718 -1.98 4.28 -82.39
C ALA A 718 -3.11 3.67 -83.24
N GLU A 719 -2.77 2.77 -84.18
CA GLU A 719 -3.74 2.04 -85.00
C GLU A 719 -4.61 1.10 -84.15
N ASN A 720 -4.02 0.40 -83.18
CA ASN A 720 -4.76 -0.49 -82.26
C ASN A 720 -5.70 0.28 -81.31
N GLU A 721 -5.26 1.41 -80.75
CA GLU A 721 -6.09 2.25 -79.86
C GLU A 721 -7.35 2.77 -80.58
N TYR A 722 -7.20 3.14 -81.86
CA TYR A 722 -8.33 3.53 -82.70
C TYR A 722 -9.35 2.39 -82.87
N GLY A 723 -8.87 1.16 -83.11
CA GLY A 723 -9.73 -0.02 -83.26
C GLY A 723 -10.58 -0.35 -82.02
N VAL A 724 -10.06 -0.11 -80.80
CA VAL A 724 -10.83 -0.33 -79.55
C VAL A 724 -11.95 0.69 -79.39
N ALA A 725 -11.68 1.97 -79.68
CA ALA A 725 -12.69 3.01 -79.62
C ALA A 725 -13.79 2.81 -80.67
N GLN A 726 -13.44 2.28 -81.84
CA GLN A 726 -14.38 1.98 -82.91
C GLN A 726 -15.45 0.94 -82.50
N LYS A 727 -15.08 -0.09 -81.72
CA LYS A 727 -16.07 -1.05 -81.18
C LYS A 727 -17.13 -0.40 -80.28
N VAL A 728 -16.76 0.63 -79.52
CA VAL A 728 -17.73 1.37 -78.68
C VAL A 728 -18.59 2.29 -79.53
N VAL A 729 -18.03 2.88 -80.60
CA VAL A 729 -18.84 3.62 -81.59
C VAL A 729 -19.91 2.71 -82.19
N GLU A 730 -19.58 1.45 -82.51
CA GLU A 730 -20.52 0.45 -83.01
C GLU A 730 -21.61 0.11 -81.98
N LEU A 731 -21.25 -0.11 -80.70
CA LEU A 731 -22.23 -0.35 -79.62
C LEU A 731 -23.18 0.85 -79.41
N ILE A 732 -22.68 2.08 -79.52
CA ILE A 732 -23.51 3.29 -79.45
C ILE A 732 -24.44 3.36 -80.66
N ASP A 733 -24.00 2.94 -81.84
CA ASP A 733 -24.83 2.94 -83.05
C ASP A 733 -25.98 1.92 -82.97
N LEU A 734 -25.81 0.80 -82.26
CA LEU A 734 -26.89 -0.16 -82.01
C LEU A 734 -28.05 0.44 -81.18
N THR A 735 -27.82 1.54 -80.45
CA THR A 735 -28.87 2.26 -79.70
C THR A 735 -29.78 3.13 -80.58
N LYS A 736 -29.57 3.16 -81.90
CA LYS A 736 -30.47 3.88 -82.83
C LYS A 736 -31.87 3.24 -82.91
N GLN A 737 -31.97 1.93 -82.67
CA GLN A 737 -33.22 1.18 -82.68
C GLN A 737 -33.78 1.08 -81.24
N GLN A 738 -35.02 1.54 -81.03
CA GLN A 738 -35.70 1.55 -79.71
C GLN A 738 -36.64 0.35 -79.56
N ASP A 739 -36.08 -0.84 -79.50
CA ASP A 739 -36.78 -2.13 -79.31
C ASP A 739 -36.77 -2.60 -77.84
N GLY A 740 -37.29 -3.81 -77.58
CA GLY A 740 -37.53 -4.31 -76.21
C GLY A 740 -36.28 -4.40 -75.31
N ASP A 741 -35.09 -4.46 -75.89
CA ASP A 741 -33.78 -4.50 -75.22
C ASP A 741 -33.03 -3.14 -75.27
N TYR A 742 -33.69 -2.06 -75.70
CA TYR A 742 -33.11 -0.73 -75.85
C TYR A 742 -32.38 -0.23 -74.60
N LEU A 743 -32.94 -0.45 -73.41
CA LEU A 743 -32.31 -0.05 -72.14
C LEU A 743 -31.05 -0.86 -71.82
N THR A 744 -31.03 -2.15 -72.21
CA THR A 744 -29.84 -3.00 -72.09
C THR A 744 -28.75 -2.54 -73.06
N LYS A 745 -29.09 -2.23 -74.31
CA LYS A 745 -28.16 -1.67 -75.31
C LYS A 745 -27.55 -0.34 -74.86
N LEU A 746 -28.35 0.54 -74.24
CA LEU A 746 -27.86 1.79 -73.65
C LEU A 746 -26.91 1.54 -72.47
N LEU A 747 -27.26 0.60 -71.60
CA LEU A 747 -26.43 0.20 -70.47
C LEU A 747 -25.09 -0.39 -70.93
N ASP A 748 -25.10 -1.31 -71.90
CA ASP A 748 -23.91 -1.96 -72.44
C ASP A 748 -23.01 -0.95 -73.16
N ALA A 749 -23.58 -0.04 -73.94
CA ALA A 749 -22.83 1.03 -74.59
C ALA A 749 -22.19 1.98 -73.55
N ARG A 750 -22.91 2.32 -72.47
CA ARG A 750 -22.37 3.13 -71.37
C ARG A 750 -21.27 2.40 -70.63
N VAL A 751 -21.47 1.13 -70.25
CA VAL A 751 -20.48 0.32 -69.55
C VAL A 751 -19.21 0.15 -70.41
N ALA A 752 -19.37 -0.20 -71.69
CA ALA A 752 -18.24 -0.32 -72.62
C ALA A 752 -17.50 1.01 -72.82
N TYR A 753 -18.24 2.13 -72.94
CA TYR A 753 -17.63 3.46 -72.97
C TYR A 753 -16.91 3.79 -71.67
N ASP A 754 -17.45 3.41 -70.52
CA ASP A 754 -16.86 3.72 -69.23
C ASP A 754 -15.57 2.93 -68.96
N GLN A 755 -15.47 1.73 -69.52
CA GLN A 755 -14.27 0.87 -69.51
C GLN A 755 -13.14 1.36 -70.43
N LEU A 756 -13.43 2.21 -71.42
CA LEU A 756 -12.38 2.79 -72.27
C LEU A 756 -11.41 3.65 -71.45
N THR A 757 -10.14 3.67 -71.87
CA THR A 757 -9.18 4.63 -71.35
C THR A 757 -9.56 6.06 -71.76
N SER A 758 -9.10 7.07 -71.03
CA SER A 758 -9.36 8.48 -71.34
C SER A 758 -8.94 8.91 -72.76
N ASN A 759 -7.97 8.21 -73.39
CA ASN A 759 -7.57 8.46 -74.76
C ASN A 759 -8.53 7.78 -75.76
N GLN A 760 -8.91 6.54 -75.50
CA GLN A 760 -9.90 5.82 -76.32
C GLN A 760 -11.27 6.52 -76.26
N LYS A 761 -11.71 7.02 -75.09
CA LYS A 761 -12.97 7.78 -74.95
C LYS A 761 -13.04 9.02 -75.84
N LYS A 762 -11.91 9.65 -76.17
CA LYS A 762 -11.84 10.83 -77.06
C LYS A 762 -11.98 10.46 -78.54
N LEU A 763 -11.68 9.20 -78.89
CA LEU A 763 -11.83 8.66 -80.23
C LEU A 763 -13.26 8.19 -80.53
N VAL A 764 -14.11 8.07 -79.52
CA VAL A 764 -15.54 7.74 -79.68
C VAL A 764 -16.30 8.98 -80.20
N THR A 765 -16.58 8.98 -81.49
CA THR A 765 -17.13 10.16 -82.20
C THR A 765 -18.60 10.43 -81.91
N ASN A 766 -19.39 9.39 -81.59
CA ASN A 766 -20.85 9.44 -81.39
C ASN A 766 -21.28 9.46 -79.91
N ILE A 767 -20.36 9.70 -78.95
CA ILE A 767 -20.69 9.78 -77.51
C ILE A 767 -21.79 10.81 -77.16
N LYS A 768 -21.88 11.90 -77.94
CA LYS A 768 -22.95 12.90 -77.76
C LYS A 768 -24.34 12.30 -78.00
N GLU A 769 -24.44 11.34 -78.92
CA GLU A 769 -25.69 10.65 -79.21
C GLU A 769 -26.09 9.71 -78.07
N LEU A 770 -25.13 8.93 -77.53
CA LEU A 770 -25.35 8.12 -76.33
C LEU A 770 -25.86 8.99 -75.17
N THR A 771 -25.17 10.10 -74.90
CA THR A 771 -25.55 11.03 -73.81
C THR A 771 -26.96 11.63 -74.00
N ALA A 772 -27.34 11.93 -75.25
CA ALA A 772 -28.66 12.47 -75.56
C ALA A 772 -29.77 11.43 -75.28
N ARG A 773 -29.58 10.19 -75.74
CA ARG A 773 -30.54 9.08 -75.56
C ARG A 773 -30.73 8.69 -74.09
N GLU A 774 -29.65 8.71 -73.31
CA GLU A 774 -29.71 8.43 -71.86
C GLU A 774 -30.52 9.45 -71.07
N LYS A 775 -30.59 10.71 -71.54
CA LYS A 775 -31.26 11.79 -70.82
C LYS A 775 -32.76 11.52 -70.64
N GLU A 776 -33.38 10.84 -71.60
CA GLU A 776 -34.81 10.53 -71.61
C GLU A 776 -35.18 9.42 -70.63
N VAL A 777 -34.27 8.47 -70.41
CA VAL A 777 -34.45 7.31 -69.51
C VAL A 777 -33.58 7.40 -68.26
N LYS A 778 -33.06 8.59 -67.96
CA LYS A 778 -32.03 8.84 -66.95
C LYS A 778 -32.33 8.26 -65.57
N PRO A 779 -33.55 8.36 -65.01
CA PRO A 779 -33.85 7.75 -63.71
C PRO A 779 -33.70 6.23 -63.73
N ILE A 780 -34.18 5.58 -64.79
CA ILE A 780 -34.16 4.11 -64.97
C ILE A 780 -32.72 3.65 -65.15
N LEU A 781 -31.98 4.27 -66.08
CA LEU A 781 -30.60 3.89 -66.38
C LEU A 781 -29.65 4.12 -65.20
N ASN A 782 -29.84 5.20 -64.44
CA ASN A 782 -29.04 5.45 -63.23
C ASN A 782 -29.25 4.35 -62.18
N VAL A 783 -30.48 3.88 -62.00
CA VAL A 783 -30.76 2.75 -61.09
C VAL A 783 -30.13 1.46 -61.62
N MET A 784 -30.28 1.15 -62.91
CA MET A 784 -29.65 -0.02 -63.53
C MET A 784 -28.12 0.01 -63.39
N LEU A 785 -27.47 1.16 -63.60
CA LEU A 785 -26.03 1.34 -63.39
C LEU A 785 -25.60 1.15 -61.94
N GLN A 786 -26.36 1.72 -60.98
CA GLN A 786 -26.06 1.54 -59.56
C GLN A 786 -26.16 0.08 -59.13
N ILE A 787 -27.13 -0.66 -59.69
CA ILE A 787 -27.33 -2.08 -59.41
C ILE A 787 -26.24 -2.95 -60.07
N ASN A 788 -25.88 -2.69 -61.34
CA ASN A 788 -24.83 -3.44 -62.04
C ASN A 788 -23.43 -3.27 -61.40
N ASN A 789 -23.17 -2.13 -60.77
CA ASN A 789 -21.90 -1.82 -60.14
C ASN A 789 -21.85 -2.21 -58.64
N LEU A 790 -22.82 -2.99 -58.15
CA LEU A 790 -22.77 -3.54 -56.80
C LEU A 790 -21.68 -4.60 -56.72
N ASP A 791 -20.68 -4.31 -55.90
CA ASP A 791 -19.55 -5.19 -55.64
C ASP A 791 -19.51 -5.51 -54.13
N PRO A 792 -19.77 -6.78 -53.73
CA PRO A 792 -19.79 -7.19 -52.33
C PRO A 792 -18.42 -7.13 -51.65
N GLU A 793 -17.33 -7.07 -52.41
CA GLU A 793 -15.97 -6.93 -51.86
C GLU A 793 -15.58 -5.47 -51.62
N SER A 794 -16.38 -4.52 -52.11
CA SER A 794 -16.06 -3.10 -51.98
C SER A 794 -16.27 -2.58 -50.55
N ASN A 795 -15.34 -1.77 -50.06
CA ASN A 795 -15.42 -1.13 -48.72
C ASN A 795 -16.66 -0.24 -48.52
N ASN A 796 -17.31 0.17 -49.61
CA ASN A 796 -18.54 0.97 -49.63
C ASN A 796 -19.76 0.16 -50.09
N PHE A 797 -19.71 -1.17 -50.00
CA PHE A 797 -20.80 -2.05 -50.41
C PHE A 797 -22.14 -1.69 -49.77
N VAL A 798 -22.20 -1.59 -48.43
CA VAL A 798 -23.44 -1.27 -47.69
C VAL A 798 -24.04 0.06 -48.15
N SER A 799 -23.20 1.10 -48.32
CA SER A 799 -23.70 2.41 -48.73
C SER A 799 -24.14 2.43 -50.20
N LYS A 800 -23.48 1.67 -51.08
CA LYS A 800 -23.91 1.48 -52.47
C LYS A 800 -25.22 0.71 -52.58
N VAL A 801 -25.40 -0.38 -51.83
CA VAL A 801 -26.65 -1.16 -51.76
C VAL A 801 -27.80 -0.27 -51.26
N ASN A 802 -27.60 0.46 -50.17
CA ASN A 802 -28.60 1.39 -49.63
C ASN A 802 -28.91 2.53 -50.61
N SER A 803 -27.92 3.05 -51.32
CA SER A 803 -28.10 4.05 -52.39
C SER A 803 -28.92 3.49 -53.55
N ALA A 804 -28.57 2.29 -54.03
CA ALA A 804 -29.26 1.62 -55.13
C ALA A 804 -30.72 1.31 -54.77
N ARG A 805 -30.99 0.82 -53.55
CA ARG A 805 -32.35 0.61 -53.04
C ARG A 805 -33.12 1.93 -52.99
N LYS A 806 -32.55 2.99 -52.42
CA LYS A 806 -33.21 4.30 -52.36
C LYS A 806 -33.50 4.86 -53.76
N ALA A 807 -32.55 4.72 -54.69
CA ALA A 807 -32.73 5.16 -56.06
C ALA A 807 -33.83 4.37 -56.78
N TYR A 808 -33.89 3.05 -56.56
CA TYR A 808 -34.99 2.20 -57.03
C TYR A 808 -36.33 2.61 -56.41
N ASP A 809 -36.39 2.86 -55.10
CA ASP A 809 -37.63 3.23 -54.40
C ASP A 809 -38.22 4.54 -54.89
N ASN A 810 -37.37 5.49 -55.28
CA ASN A 810 -37.75 6.78 -55.86
C ASN A 810 -38.33 6.68 -57.28
N LEU A 811 -38.21 5.53 -57.95
CA LEU A 811 -38.86 5.30 -59.24
C LEU A 811 -40.37 5.12 -59.07
N ASN A 812 -41.14 5.62 -60.03
CA ASN A 812 -42.57 5.34 -60.08
C ASN A 812 -42.86 3.88 -60.49
N LYS A 813 -44.12 3.44 -60.33
CA LYS A 813 -44.53 2.05 -60.56
C LYS A 813 -44.25 1.55 -61.98
N ASP A 814 -44.34 2.42 -62.98
CA ASP A 814 -44.06 2.04 -64.37
C ASP A 814 -42.56 2.02 -64.68
N GLN A 815 -41.79 2.94 -64.11
CA GLN A 815 -40.33 2.96 -64.21
C GLN A 815 -39.67 1.72 -63.61
N LYS A 816 -40.19 1.21 -62.47
CA LYS A 816 -39.67 -0.01 -61.82
C LYS A 816 -39.73 -1.25 -62.71
N LYS A 817 -40.72 -1.35 -63.61
CA LYS A 817 -40.88 -2.49 -64.54
C LYS A 817 -39.72 -2.63 -65.54
N TYR A 818 -39.00 -1.53 -65.78
CA TYR A 818 -37.89 -1.48 -66.73
C TYR A 818 -36.53 -1.81 -66.08
N ILE A 819 -36.48 -2.03 -64.76
CA ILE A 819 -35.26 -2.42 -64.05
C ILE A 819 -35.10 -3.94 -64.13
N ASN A 820 -34.50 -4.42 -65.21
CA ASN A 820 -34.31 -5.86 -65.46
C ASN A 820 -33.24 -6.52 -64.58
N ASN A 821 -32.35 -5.73 -63.96
CA ASN A 821 -31.25 -6.24 -63.14
C ASN A 821 -31.54 -6.15 -61.63
N ILE A 822 -32.80 -5.94 -61.23
CA ILE A 822 -33.22 -5.80 -59.83
C ILE A 822 -32.84 -7.01 -58.95
N ASP A 823 -32.74 -8.20 -59.55
CA ASP A 823 -32.35 -9.43 -58.86
C ASP A 823 -30.95 -9.32 -58.24
N ILE A 824 -30.03 -8.57 -58.86
CA ILE A 824 -28.68 -8.33 -58.31
C ILE A 824 -28.76 -7.58 -56.99
N LEU A 825 -29.61 -6.54 -56.91
CA LEU A 825 -29.82 -5.78 -55.69
C LEU A 825 -30.48 -6.66 -54.62
N GLN A 826 -31.55 -7.36 -54.97
CA GLN A 826 -32.27 -8.25 -54.03
C GLN A 826 -31.37 -9.35 -53.46
N ASN A 827 -30.45 -9.87 -54.26
CA ASN A 827 -29.47 -10.88 -53.85
C ASN A 827 -28.44 -10.35 -52.84
N TYR A 828 -28.10 -9.05 -52.87
CA TYR A 828 -27.08 -8.43 -52.02
C TYR A 828 -27.64 -7.69 -50.80
N GLU A 829 -28.93 -7.40 -50.77
CA GLU A 829 -29.57 -6.69 -49.68
C GLU A 829 -29.56 -7.41 -48.33
N PRO A 830 -29.83 -8.72 -48.25
CA PRO A 830 -29.69 -9.46 -47.00
C PRO A 830 -28.27 -9.36 -46.43
N VAL A 831 -27.25 -9.43 -47.30
CA VAL A 831 -25.83 -9.30 -46.90
C VAL A 831 -25.56 -7.90 -46.33
N SER A 832 -26.02 -6.85 -47.00
CA SER A 832 -25.88 -5.46 -46.54
C SER A 832 -26.54 -5.23 -45.17
N GLN A 833 -27.77 -5.75 -44.98
CA GLN A 833 -28.50 -5.64 -43.72
C GLN A 833 -27.77 -6.29 -42.55
N VAL A 834 -27.18 -7.47 -42.77
CA VAL A 834 -26.40 -8.19 -41.76
C VAL A 834 -25.14 -7.42 -41.41
N ILE A 835 -24.36 -6.94 -42.40
CA ILE A 835 -23.15 -6.15 -42.16
C ILE A 835 -23.49 -4.87 -41.38
N GLU A 836 -24.56 -4.17 -41.77
CA GLU A 836 -25.00 -2.94 -41.11
C GLU A 836 -25.42 -3.18 -39.66
N LEU A 837 -26.16 -4.26 -39.37
CA LEU A 837 -26.59 -4.59 -38.02
C LEU A 837 -25.41 -5.00 -37.13
N ILE A 838 -24.48 -5.81 -37.65
CA ILE A 838 -23.25 -6.21 -36.92
C ILE A 838 -22.40 -4.98 -36.59
N ASN A 839 -22.25 -4.03 -37.53
CA ASN A 839 -21.50 -2.78 -37.28
C ASN A 839 -22.15 -1.88 -36.22
N LYS A 840 -23.46 -2.02 -35.99
CA LYS A 840 -24.20 -1.27 -34.97
C LYS A 840 -24.17 -1.94 -33.60
N LEU A 841 -23.64 -3.16 -33.48
CA LEU A 841 -23.51 -3.86 -32.20
C LEU A 841 -22.54 -3.10 -31.29
N LYS A 842 -23.09 -2.47 -30.26
CA LYS A 842 -22.33 -1.79 -29.21
C LYS A 842 -22.69 -2.41 -27.86
N SER A 843 -21.67 -2.90 -27.15
CA SER A 843 -21.85 -3.47 -25.80
C SER A 843 -22.40 -2.48 -24.77
N SER A 844 -22.43 -1.18 -25.09
CA SER A 844 -23.07 -0.14 -24.29
C SER A 844 -24.55 0.09 -24.61
N SER A 845 -25.11 -0.55 -25.65
CA SER A 845 -26.52 -0.41 -26.01
C SER A 845 -27.40 -1.25 -25.09
N SER A 846 -28.56 -0.71 -24.68
CA SER A 846 -29.55 -1.47 -23.90
C SER A 846 -30.16 -2.63 -24.69
N THR A 847 -30.16 -2.54 -26.02
CA THR A 847 -30.65 -3.56 -26.96
C THR A 847 -29.57 -4.54 -27.41
N TYR A 848 -28.36 -4.50 -26.82
CA TYR A 848 -27.21 -5.27 -27.31
C TYR A 848 -27.48 -6.78 -27.42
N LEU A 849 -28.21 -7.36 -26.45
CA LEU A 849 -28.63 -8.76 -26.49
C LEU A 849 -29.58 -9.03 -27.66
N GLU A 850 -30.68 -8.25 -27.75
CA GLU A 850 -31.68 -8.43 -28.80
C GLU A 850 -31.09 -8.21 -30.21
N ASP A 851 -30.22 -7.21 -30.36
CA ASP A 851 -29.57 -6.89 -31.62
C ASP A 851 -28.54 -7.95 -32.01
N THR A 852 -27.82 -8.53 -31.05
CA THR A 852 -26.87 -9.63 -31.32
C THR A 852 -27.61 -10.91 -31.74
N VAL A 853 -28.71 -11.26 -31.05
CA VAL A 853 -29.57 -12.39 -31.43
C VAL A 853 -30.18 -12.17 -32.82
N ARG A 854 -30.64 -10.94 -33.10
CA ARG A 854 -31.18 -10.56 -34.41
C ARG A 854 -30.11 -10.64 -35.51
N ALA A 855 -28.89 -10.19 -35.23
CA ALA A 855 -27.77 -10.27 -36.17
C ALA A 855 -27.39 -11.72 -36.48
N ARG A 856 -27.37 -12.60 -35.47
CA ARG A 856 -27.19 -14.05 -35.66
C ARG A 856 -28.29 -14.64 -36.52
N ALA A 857 -29.54 -14.39 -36.21
CA ALA A 857 -30.67 -14.92 -36.98
C ALA A 857 -30.63 -14.48 -38.46
N LEU A 858 -30.34 -13.21 -38.73
CA LEU A 858 -30.21 -12.69 -40.09
C LEU A 858 -28.98 -13.23 -40.82
N TYR A 859 -27.85 -13.39 -40.12
CA TYR A 859 -26.65 -14.02 -40.68
C TYR A 859 -26.89 -15.49 -41.04
N ASP A 860 -27.57 -16.24 -40.17
CA ASP A 860 -27.85 -17.66 -40.38
C ASP A 860 -28.81 -17.88 -41.56
N ALA A 861 -29.73 -16.95 -41.79
CA ALA A 861 -30.65 -16.93 -42.92
C ALA A 861 -29.98 -16.63 -44.28
N LEU A 862 -28.71 -16.19 -44.31
CA LEU A 862 -27.98 -15.99 -45.56
C LEU A 862 -27.61 -17.34 -46.21
N ALA A 863 -27.64 -17.40 -47.55
CA ALA A 863 -27.11 -18.53 -48.30
C ALA A 863 -25.59 -18.71 -48.07
N ALA A 864 -25.09 -19.95 -48.18
CA ALA A 864 -23.72 -20.30 -47.79
C ALA A 864 -22.64 -19.52 -48.57
N ASP A 865 -22.85 -19.31 -49.88
CA ASP A 865 -21.97 -18.52 -50.75
C ASP A 865 -22.04 -17.01 -50.49
N LYS A 866 -23.04 -16.54 -49.73
CA LYS A 866 -23.20 -15.12 -49.36
C LYS A 866 -22.60 -14.77 -48.01
N LYS A 867 -22.47 -15.76 -47.11
CA LYS A 867 -21.84 -15.57 -45.78
C LYS A 867 -20.39 -15.08 -45.87
N GLN A 868 -19.67 -15.43 -46.94
CA GLN A 868 -18.28 -14.98 -47.17
C GLN A 868 -18.14 -13.46 -47.32
N TYR A 869 -19.20 -12.77 -47.76
CA TYR A 869 -19.18 -11.32 -47.97
C TYR A 869 -19.44 -10.53 -46.67
N VAL A 870 -19.85 -11.19 -45.58
CA VAL A 870 -20.01 -10.58 -44.25
C VAL A 870 -18.67 -10.52 -43.54
N THR A 871 -17.80 -9.63 -43.99
CA THR A 871 -16.41 -9.53 -43.51
C THR A 871 -16.28 -9.16 -42.04
N ASN A 872 -17.32 -8.57 -41.44
CA ASN A 872 -17.37 -8.19 -40.02
C ASN A 872 -17.97 -9.27 -39.10
N TYR A 873 -18.16 -10.51 -39.58
CA TYR A 873 -18.73 -11.62 -38.80
C TYR A 873 -18.00 -11.89 -37.47
N TYR A 874 -16.70 -11.67 -37.40
CA TYR A 874 -15.93 -11.82 -36.16
C TYR A 874 -16.42 -10.91 -35.01
N LEU A 875 -17.02 -9.75 -35.32
CA LEU A 875 -17.63 -8.87 -34.31
C LEU A 875 -18.90 -9.48 -33.71
N LEU A 876 -19.67 -10.22 -34.52
CA LEU A 876 -20.84 -10.97 -34.06
C LEU A 876 -20.41 -12.13 -33.14
N GLN A 877 -19.39 -12.88 -33.53
CA GLN A 877 -18.83 -13.96 -32.70
C GLN A 877 -18.29 -13.44 -31.35
N ALA A 878 -17.63 -12.27 -31.37
CA ALA A 878 -17.18 -11.61 -30.15
C ALA A 878 -18.36 -11.19 -29.27
N ALA A 879 -19.42 -10.62 -29.85
CA ALA A 879 -20.62 -10.22 -29.12
C ALA A 879 -21.34 -11.39 -28.45
N GLU A 880 -21.45 -12.53 -29.13
CA GLU A 880 -22.06 -13.75 -28.58
C GLU A 880 -21.25 -14.36 -27.45
N THR A 881 -19.92 -14.35 -27.60
CA THR A 881 -19.00 -14.77 -26.53
C THR A 881 -19.18 -13.90 -25.29
N SER A 882 -19.34 -12.59 -25.45
CA SER A 882 -19.62 -11.67 -24.33
C SER A 882 -21.00 -11.89 -23.68
N ILE A 883 -22.03 -12.30 -24.45
CA ILE A 883 -23.37 -12.60 -23.91
C ILE A 883 -23.39 -13.90 -23.09
N LEU A 884 -22.63 -14.92 -23.50
CA LEU A 884 -22.59 -16.21 -22.79
C LEU A 884 -22.10 -16.09 -21.34
N GLY A 885 -21.14 -15.18 -21.06
CA GLY A 885 -20.68 -14.93 -19.68
C GLY A 885 -21.72 -14.21 -18.81
N ALA A 886 -22.47 -13.27 -19.39
CA ALA A 886 -23.54 -12.56 -18.70
C ALA A 886 -24.77 -13.44 -18.42
N GLY A 887 -25.06 -14.40 -19.31
CA GLY A 887 -26.21 -15.33 -19.22
C GLY A 887 -26.28 -16.08 -17.89
N ASN A 888 -25.15 -16.59 -17.40
CA ASN A 888 -25.09 -17.30 -16.13
C ASN A 888 -25.51 -16.42 -14.94
N VAL A 889 -24.99 -15.19 -14.87
CA VAL A 889 -25.32 -14.26 -13.78
C VAL A 889 -26.78 -13.82 -13.89
N MET A 890 -27.29 -13.58 -15.10
CA MET A 890 -28.71 -13.29 -15.31
C MET A 890 -29.60 -14.43 -14.83
N GLN A 891 -29.24 -15.68 -15.14
CA GLN A 891 -30.01 -16.84 -14.67
C GLN A 891 -29.99 -16.93 -13.15
N MET A 892 -28.82 -16.79 -12.51
CA MET A 892 -28.73 -16.84 -11.05
C MET A 892 -29.57 -15.73 -10.38
N ILE A 893 -29.68 -14.54 -10.98
CA ILE A 893 -30.55 -13.46 -10.53
C ILE A 893 -32.03 -13.81 -10.74
N ASN A 894 -32.39 -14.38 -11.89
CA ASN A 894 -33.77 -14.80 -12.19
C ASN A 894 -34.26 -15.93 -11.28
N ASP A 895 -33.35 -16.78 -10.83
CA ASP A 895 -33.65 -17.90 -9.94
C ASP A 895 -33.85 -17.46 -8.48
N LEU A 896 -33.51 -16.21 -8.12
CA LEU A 896 -33.64 -15.68 -6.76
C LEU A 896 -34.99 -15.97 -6.10
N PRO A 897 -36.16 -15.75 -6.76
CA PRO A 897 -37.46 -16.02 -6.15
C PRO A 897 -37.68 -17.48 -5.73
N SER A 898 -36.92 -18.41 -6.31
CA SER A 898 -37.01 -19.85 -6.02
C SER A 898 -36.01 -20.30 -4.93
N VAL A 899 -35.18 -19.38 -4.43
CA VAL A 899 -34.16 -19.68 -3.42
C VAL A 899 -34.82 -19.78 -2.05
N ASP A 900 -34.47 -20.83 -1.32
CA ASP A 900 -34.89 -20.99 0.06
C ASP A 900 -34.56 -19.72 0.89
N PRO A 901 -35.52 -19.15 1.64
CA PRO A 901 -35.29 -17.90 2.37
C PRO A 901 -34.06 -17.93 3.29
N LYS A 902 -33.72 -19.07 3.90
CA LYS A 902 -32.56 -19.21 4.79
C LYS A 902 -31.24 -19.23 4.01
N GLN A 903 -31.27 -19.60 2.72
CA GLN A 903 -30.11 -19.54 1.82
C GLN A 903 -30.02 -18.23 1.01
N TYR A 904 -31.05 -17.40 1.06
CA TYR A 904 -31.20 -16.22 0.21
C TYR A 904 -30.05 -15.21 0.34
N VAL A 905 -29.60 -14.94 1.59
CA VAL A 905 -28.45 -14.06 1.86
C VAL A 905 -27.18 -14.58 1.21
N LYS A 906 -26.88 -15.87 1.38
CA LYS A 906 -25.70 -16.51 0.81
C LYS A 906 -25.76 -16.52 -0.71
N ARG A 907 -26.93 -16.79 -1.28
CA ARG A 907 -27.14 -16.81 -2.73
C ARG A 907 -26.91 -15.45 -3.37
N ILE A 908 -27.36 -14.36 -2.73
CA ILE A 908 -27.09 -13.00 -3.20
C ILE A 908 -25.59 -12.68 -3.19
N GLN A 909 -24.85 -13.11 -2.16
CA GLN A 909 -23.39 -12.94 -2.11
C GLN A 909 -22.67 -13.72 -3.22
N GLU A 910 -23.10 -14.95 -3.52
CA GLU A 910 -22.57 -15.75 -4.63
C GLU A 910 -22.81 -15.07 -5.99
N ILE A 911 -24.02 -14.54 -6.21
CA ILE A 911 -24.37 -13.82 -7.44
C ILE A 911 -23.52 -12.56 -7.59
N ARG A 912 -23.32 -11.79 -6.52
CA ARG A 912 -22.45 -10.61 -6.52
C ARG A 912 -21.00 -10.97 -6.87
N ALA A 913 -20.48 -12.06 -6.30
CA ALA A 913 -19.15 -12.54 -6.63
C ALA A 913 -19.03 -12.96 -8.11
N ALA A 914 -20.02 -13.69 -8.64
CA ALA A 914 -20.08 -14.09 -10.04
C ALA A 914 -20.17 -12.88 -10.99
N TYR A 915 -20.99 -11.88 -10.65
CA TYR A 915 -21.08 -10.61 -11.39
C TYR A 915 -19.74 -9.86 -11.42
N ASN A 916 -19.08 -9.72 -10.27
CA ASN A 916 -17.79 -9.02 -10.18
C ASN A 916 -16.65 -9.73 -10.93
N ALA A 917 -16.74 -11.06 -11.08
CA ALA A 917 -15.78 -11.85 -11.85
C ALA A 917 -15.91 -11.68 -13.38
N LEU A 918 -17.02 -11.11 -13.87
CA LEU A 918 -17.23 -10.84 -15.29
C LEU A 918 -16.38 -9.65 -15.79
N PRO A 919 -15.84 -9.69 -17.02
CA PRO A 919 -15.32 -8.52 -17.74
C PRO A 919 -16.35 -7.37 -17.84
N LYS A 920 -15.88 -6.11 -17.95
CA LYS A 920 -16.75 -4.92 -17.89
C LYS A 920 -17.84 -4.87 -18.97
N ASP A 921 -17.56 -5.39 -20.15
CA ASP A 921 -18.51 -5.55 -21.26
C ASP A 921 -19.58 -6.61 -20.94
N GLN A 922 -19.20 -7.70 -20.27
CA GLN A 922 -20.12 -8.76 -19.83
C GLN A 922 -20.96 -8.32 -18.61
N GLN A 923 -20.39 -7.57 -17.67
CA GLN A 923 -21.13 -6.96 -16.55
C GLN A 923 -22.29 -6.08 -17.04
N ARG A 924 -22.06 -5.30 -18.11
CA ARG A 924 -23.10 -4.44 -18.72
C ARG A 924 -24.19 -5.23 -19.44
N ALA A 925 -23.90 -6.45 -19.88
CA ALA A 925 -24.86 -7.33 -20.54
C ALA A 925 -25.79 -8.06 -19.54
N VAL A 926 -25.58 -7.96 -18.23
CA VAL A 926 -26.48 -8.50 -17.19
C VAL A 926 -27.71 -7.59 -17.04
N GLN A 927 -28.71 -7.79 -17.90
CA GLN A 927 -29.88 -6.89 -18.01
C GLN A 927 -30.70 -6.78 -16.71
N ASN A 928 -30.78 -7.85 -15.92
CA ASN A 928 -31.50 -7.89 -14.65
C ASN A 928 -30.64 -7.51 -13.43
N TYR A 929 -29.46 -6.93 -13.63
CA TYR A 929 -28.57 -6.50 -12.53
C TYR A 929 -29.26 -5.56 -11.53
N LYS A 930 -30.22 -4.75 -11.99
CA LYS A 930 -30.99 -3.88 -11.08
C LYS A 930 -31.75 -4.67 -10.01
N VAL A 931 -32.26 -5.86 -10.35
CA VAL A 931 -32.90 -6.77 -9.40
C VAL A 931 -31.93 -7.16 -8.29
N LEU A 932 -30.69 -7.54 -8.63
CA LEU A 932 -29.66 -7.82 -7.64
C LEU A 932 -29.39 -6.63 -6.71
N GLN A 933 -29.25 -5.42 -7.27
CA GLN A 933 -29.00 -4.21 -6.47
C GLN A 933 -30.14 -3.90 -5.49
N ASP A 934 -31.38 -4.06 -5.94
CA ASP A 934 -32.56 -3.80 -5.11
C ASP A 934 -32.67 -4.84 -3.98
N GLN A 935 -32.36 -6.12 -4.27
CA GLN A 935 -32.32 -7.20 -3.28
C GLN A 935 -31.18 -7.00 -2.25
N GLU A 936 -29.99 -6.60 -2.67
CA GLU A 936 -28.89 -6.29 -1.75
C GLU A 936 -29.20 -5.12 -0.83
N LYS A 937 -29.86 -4.08 -1.37
CA LYS A 937 -30.31 -2.94 -0.56
C LYS A 937 -31.33 -3.38 0.48
N LEU A 938 -32.26 -4.28 0.12
CA LEU A 938 -33.25 -4.87 1.02
C LEU A 938 -32.59 -5.71 2.12
N LEU A 939 -31.54 -6.48 1.79
CA LEU A 939 -30.88 -7.42 2.69
C LEU A 939 -29.78 -6.80 3.56
N LYS A 940 -29.31 -5.59 3.26
CA LYS A 940 -28.27 -4.91 4.06
C LYS A 940 -28.53 -4.95 5.59
N PRO A 941 -29.73 -4.64 6.10
CA PRO A 941 -30.01 -4.76 7.53
C PRO A 941 -30.13 -6.22 8.00
N VAL A 942 -30.55 -7.16 7.13
CA VAL A 942 -30.64 -8.61 7.42
C VAL A 942 -29.24 -9.20 7.64
N ILE A 943 -28.29 -8.89 6.74
CA ILE A 943 -26.90 -9.40 6.82
C ILE A 943 -26.24 -9.00 8.13
N SER A 944 -26.38 -7.73 8.53
CA SER A 944 -25.85 -7.25 9.81
C SER A 944 -26.42 -8.02 11.00
N VAL A 945 -27.73 -8.28 11.00
CA VAL A 945 -28.40 -9.01 12.08
C VAL A 945 -27.94 -10.47 12.13
N VAL A 946 -27.82 -11.13 10.97
CA VAL A 946 -27.31 -12.51 10.86
C VAL A 946 -25.89 -12.62 11.43
N GLU A 947 -24.97 -11.74 11.02
CA GLU A 947 -23.58 -11.75 11.50
C GLU A 947 -23.48 -11.48 13.01
N ASP A 948 -24.35 -10.63 13.55
CA ASP A 948 -24.37 -10.35 14.98
C ASP A 948 -24.96 -11.52 15.78
N ILE A 949 -25.97 -12.22 15.25
CA ILE A 949 -26.50 -13.45 15.86
C ILE A 949 -25.45 -14.56 15.89
N ASP A 950 -24.67 -14.76 14.81
CA ASP A 950 -23.61 -15.78 14.77
C ASP A 950 -22.53 -15.56 15.84
N ARG A 951 -22.26 -14.29 16.17
CA ARG A 951 -21.27 -13.91 17.17
C ARG A 951 -21.82 -13.90 18.60
N LEU A 952 -23.15 -14.02 18.77
CA LEU A 952 -23.83 -13.84 20.06
C LEU A 952 -23.33 -14.79 21.15
N LEU A 953 -23.10 -16.06 20.81
CA LEU A 953 -22.67 -17.08 21.78
C LEU A 953 -21.24 -16.89 22.30
N THR A 954 -20.46 -16.02 21.65
CA THR A 954 -19.07 -15.71 22.05
C THR A 954 -18.93 -14.31 22.66
N ALA A 955 -20.05 -13.58 22.82
CA ALA A 955 -20.04 -12.23 23.34
C ALA A 955 -19.74 -12.19 24.85
N LYS A 956 -18.82 -11.30 25.25
CA LYS A 956 -18.46 -11.05 26.67
C LYS A 956 -19.66 -10.63 27.53
N ASP A 957 -20.61 -9.90 26.95
CA ASP A 957 -21.89 -9.52 27.57
C ASP A 957 -23.02 -9.93 26.64
N MET A 958 -23.36 -11.22 26.71
CA MET A 958 -24.38 -11.86 25.86
C MET A 958 -25.75 -11.18 26.01
N ASN A 959 -26.12 -10.72 27.21
CA ASN A 959 -27.41 -10.06 27.43
C ASN A 959 -27.49 -8.68 26.74
N SER A 960 -26.46 -7.86 26.88
CA SER A 960 -26.41 -6.55 26.20
C SER A 960 -26.42 -6.70 24.67
N GLN A 961 -25.67 -7.69 24.15
CA GLN A 961 -25.65 -7.95 22.70
C GLN A 961 -26.96 -8.55 22.21
N TYR A 962 -27.55 -9.52 22.92
CA TYR A 962 -28.87 -10.07 22.63
C TYR A 962 -29.92 -8.97 22.49
N GLN A 963 -29.96 -8.01 23.43
CA GLN A 963 -30.93 -6.92 23.40
C GLN A 963 -30.71 -5.94 22.24
N LYS A 964 -29.45 -5.71 21.82
CA LYS A 964 -29.14 -4.90 20.63
C LYS A 964 -29.56 -5.61 19.34
N ILE A 965 -29.25 -6.90 19.26
CA ILE A 965 -29.59 -7.75 18.11
C ILE A 965 -31.10 -7.89 18.00
N LEU A 966 -31.82 -8.15 19.09
CA LEU A 966 -33.28 -8.24 19.10
C LEU A 966 -33.93 -6.94 18.62
N LYS A 967 -33.46 -5.77 19.08
CA LYS A 967 -33.93 -4.47 18.58
C LYS A 967 -33.64 -4.24 17.10
N ALA A 968 -32.52 -4.77 16.59
CA ALA A 968 -32.17 -4.68 15.18
C ALA A 968 -33.02 -5.64 14.32
N TYR A 969 -33.23 -6.87 14.82
CA TYR A 969 -34.13 -7.87 14.25
C TYR A 969 -35.58 -7.38 14.22
N ASP A 970 -36.04 -6.71 15.27
CA ASP A 970 -37.40 -6.18 15.34
C ASP A 970 -37.68 -5.04 14.35
N LYS A 971 -36.64 -4.31 13.96
CA LYS A 971 -36.73 -3.28 12.92
C LYS A 971 -36.81 -3.87 11.50
N LEU A 972 -36.50 -5.15 11.33
CA LEU A 972 -36.68 -5.84 10.06
C LEU A 972 -38.18 -6.06 9.80
N ASN A 973 -38.61 -5.83 8.56
CA ASN A 973 -39.97 -6.15 8.13
C ASN A 973 -40.17 -7.68 8.00
N ALA A 974 -41.42 -8.10 7.82
CA ALA A 974 -41.78 -9.53 7.77
C ALA A 974 -41.01 -10.31 6.69
N GLU A 975 -40.74 -9.70 5.54
CA GLU A 975 -39.98 -10.33 4.46
C GLU A 975 -38.49 -10.45 4.81
N GLN A 976 -37.90 -9.38 5.34
CA GLN A 976 -36.51 -9.33 5.79
C GLN A 976 -36.20 -10.35 6.88
N ARG A 977 -37.12 -10.56 7.83
CA ARG A 977 -36.94 -11.56 8.90
C ARG A 977 -36.86 -12.98 8.37
N ARG A 978 -37.57 -13.32 7.28
CA ARG A 978 -37.52 -14.65 6.65
C ARG A 978 -36.13 -15.00 6.12
N TYR A 979 -35.31 -13.99 5.80
CA TYR A 979 -33.97 -14.15 5.29
C TYR A 979 -32.89 -14.27 6.39
N VAL A 980 -33.25 -14.11 7.67
CA VAL A 980 -32.34 -14.33 8.80
C VAL A 980 -32.27 -15.83 9.07
N TYR A 981 -31.16 -16.49 8.74
CA TYR A 981 -31.10 -17.95 8.83
C TYR A 981 -30.94 -18.52 10.24
N ASN A 982 -30.42 -17.70 11.15
CA ASN A 982 -30.08 -18.03 12.52
C ASN A 982 -31.03 -17.36 13.53
N ASP A 983 -32.17 -16.85 13.08
CA ASP A 983 -33.22 -16.28 13.93
C ASP A 983 -33.71 -17.26 15.02
N ASP A 984 -33.74 -18.55 14.75
CA ASP A 984 -34.08 -19.59 15.75
C ASP A 984 -33.13 -19.54 16.95
N LEU A 985 -31.84 -19.26 16.74
CA LEU A 985 -30.87 -19.08 17.82
C LEU A 985 -31.18 -17.82 18.64
N LEU A 986 -31.61 -16.73 17.97
CA LEU A 986 -32.01 -15.52 18.66
C LEU A 986 -33.29 -15.76 19.48
N LEU A 987 -34.33 -16.32 18.87
CA LEU A 987 -35.64 -16.50 19.52
C LEU A 987 -35.61 -17.55 20.65
N SER A 988 -34.77 -18.58 20.54
CA SER A 988 -34.61 -19.57 21.61
C SER A 988 -33.94 -19.02 22.87
N LEU A 989 -33.14 -17.95 22.76
CA LEU A 989 -32.45 -17.33 23.89
C LEU A 989 -33.35 -16.43 24.76
N ASP A 990 -34.59 -16.18 24.37
CA ASP A 990 -35.49 -15.31 25.14
C ASP A 990 -35.78 -15.86 26.54
N ASN A 991 -36.02 -17.17 26.64
CA ASN A 991 -36.21 -17.85 27.92
C ASN A 991 -34.92 -17.83 28.77
N VAL A 992 -33.75 -17.95 28.13
CA VAL A 992 -32.44 -17.86 28.80
C VAL A 992 -32.25 -16.47 29.39
N ILE A 993 -32.54 -15.42 28.63
CA ILE A 993 -32.37 -14.04 29.08
C ILE A 993 -33.41 -13.65 30.13
N LYS A 994 -34.66 -14.14 30.02
CA LYS A 994 -35.69 -13.97 31.04
C LYS A 994 -35.24 -14.55 32.38
N VAL A 995 -34.80 -15.80 32.40
CA VAL A 995 -34.30 -16.47 33.61
C VAL A 995 -33.06 -15.77 34.16
N TYR A 996 -32.11 -15.38 33.29
CA TYR A 996 -30.94 -14.60 33.69
C TYR A 996 -31.33 -13.30 34.42
N LYS A 997 -32.27 -12.53 33.89
CA LYS A 997 -32.76 -11.29 34.52
C LYS A 997 -33.46 -11.57 35.85
N ASN A 998 -34.30 -12.59 35.89
CA ASN A 998 -35.04 -12.93 37.10
C ASN A 998 -34.10 -13.38 38.23
N ILE A 999 -33.02 -14.11 37.92
CA ILE A 999 -31.95 -14.43 38.86
C ILE A 999 -31.22 -13.15 39.33
N ALA A 1000 -30.89 -12.25 38.41
CA ALA A 1000 -30.18 -11.00 38.75
C ALA A 1000 -31.01 -10.05 39.64
N ASN A 1001 -32.34 -10.16 39.58
CA ASN A 1001 -33.27 -9.34 40.36
C ASN A 1001 -33.58 -9.90 41.75
N LEU A 1002 -33.04 -11.07 42.13
CA LEU A 1002 -33.24 -11.63 43.46
C LEU A 1002 -32.59 -10.74 44.53
N ASN A 1003 -33.41 -10.10 45.36
CA ASN A 1003 -32.95 -9.20 46.41
C ASN A 1003 -33.41 -9.68 47.80
N PRO A 1004 -32.47 -10.03 48.71
CA PRO A 1004 -32.77 -10.50 50.07
C PRO A 1004 -33.66 -9.60 50.93
N LYS A 1005 -33.81 -8.32 50.58
CA LYS A 1005 -34.65 -7.35 51.30
C LYS A 1005 -36.11 -7.37 50.86
N ASP A 1006 -36.44 -8.08 49.78
CA ASP A 1006 -37.81 -8.13 49.29
C ASP A 1006 -38.71 -8.94 50.24
N LYS A 1007 -39.93 -8.45 50.44
CA LYS A 1007 -40.92 -9.09 51.34
C LYS A 1007 -41.25 -10.53 50.94
N PHE A 1008 -41.20 -10.84 49.64
CA PHE A 1008 -41.50 -12.16 49.08
C PHE A 1008 -40.24 -12.87 48.56
N TYR A 1009 -39.06 -12.52 49.08
CA TYR A 1009 -37.76 -12.98 48.58
C TYR A 1009 -37.71 -14.50 48.37
N PHE A 1010 -38.10 -15.32 49.35
CA PHE A 1010 -38.09 -16.77 49.21
C PHE A 1010 -39.08 -17.30 48.16
N GLY A 1011 -40.27 -16.71 48.06
CA GLY A 1011 -41.22 -17.07 46.99
C GLY A 1011 -40.69 -16.70 45.60
N MET A 1012 -39.92 -15.62 45.48
CA MET A 1012 -39.22 -15.26 44.24
C MET A 1012 -38.09 -16.25 43.92
N VAL A 1013 -37.29 -16.65 44.91
CA VAL A 1013 -36.23 -17.67 44.72
C VAL A 1013 -36.82 -18.98 44.17
N GLU A 1014 -37.92 -19.46 44.75
CA GLU A 1014 -38.61 -20.68 44.27
C GLU A 1014 -39.21 -20.51 42.86
N ALA A 1015 -39.80 -19.36 42.56
CA ALA A 1015 -40.34 -19.07 41.24
C ALA A 1015 -39.24 -19.03 40.16
N VAL A 1016 -38.14 -18.36 40.46
CA VAL A 1016 -36.97 -18.29 39.58
C VAL A 1016 -36.35 -19.67 39.38
N ARG A 1017 -36.31 -20.49 40.44
CA ARG A 1017 -35.85 -21.87 40.33
C ARG A 1017 -36.71 -22.69 39.38
N LYS A 1018 -38.03 -22.59 39.49
CA LYS A 1018 -38.96 -23.28 38.60
C LYS A 1018 -38.80 -22.86 37.13
N GLU A 1019 -38.57 -21.57 36.88
CA GLU A 1019 -38.29 -21.07 35.53
C GLU A 1019 -36.92 -21.50 35.00
N TYR A 1020 -35.89 -21.58 35.84
CA TYR A 1020 -34.60 -22.15 35.47
C TYR A 1020 -34.74 -23.64 35.11
N ASP A 1021 -35.50 -24.40 35.88
CA ASP A 1021 -35.65 -25.83 35.70
C ASP A 1021 -36.42 -26.22 34.42
N SER A 1022 -37.25 -25.32 33.89
CA SER A 1022 -37.97 -25.51 32.61
C SER A 1022 -37.10 -25.31 31.37
N LEU A 1023 -35.88 -24.74 31.52
CA LEU A 1023 -34.91 -24.64 30.42
C LEU A 1023 -34.35 -26.02 30.05
N ASN A 1024 -34.02 -26.21 28.76
CA ASN A 1024 -33.29 -27.39 28.32
C ASN A 1024 -31.81 -27.35 28.81
N THR A 1025 -31.11 -28.48 28.71
CA THR A 1025 -29.75 -28.62 29.23
C THR A 1025 -28.76 -27.60 28.67
N THR A 1026 -28.85 -27.28 27.38
CA THR A 1026 -27.97 -26.31 26.71
C THR A 1026 -28.25 -24.89 27.19
N ASP A 1027 -29.52 -24.54 27.35
CA ASP A 1027 -29.95 -23.22 27.80
C ASP A 1027 -29.64 -22.97 29.28
N LYS A 1028 -29.72 -24.01 30.12
CA LYS A 1028 -29.26 -23.96 31.52
C LYS A 1028 -27.77 -23.61 31.65
N GLN A 1029 -26.93 -24.13 30.76
CA GLN A 1029 -25.49 -23.85 30.73
C GLN A 1029 -25.16 -22.41 30.32
N ARG A 1030 -26.08 -21.73 29.60
CA ARG A 1030 -25.91 -20.34 29.15
C ARG A 1030 -26.27 -19.30 30.21
N ILE A 1031 -26.88 -19.70 31.33
CA ILE A 1031 -27.20 -18.83 32.47
C ILE A 1031 -25.95 -18.61 33.32
N THR A 1032 -25.14 -17.62 32.95
CA THR A 1032 -23.85 -17.37 33.59
C THR A 1032 -23.95 -16.84 35.03
N ASN A 1033 -25.11 -16.31 35.43
CA ASN A 1033 -25.37 -15.83 36.80
C ASN A 1033 -26.07 -16.85 37.69
N TYR A 1034 -26.16 -18.12 37.30
CA TYR A 1034 -26.80 -19.19 38.07
C TYR A 1034 -26.26 -19.33 39.50
N SER A 1035 -25.00 -18.94 39.74
CA SER A 1035 -24.41 -18.91 41.09
C SER A 1035 -25.22 -18.04 42.08
N ILE A 1036 -25.85 -16.97 41.62
CA ILE A 1036 -26.69 -16.10 42.45
C ILE A 1036 -27.95 -16.84 42.94
N LEU A 1037 -28.54 -17.68 42.08
CA LEU A 1037 -29.69 -18.51 42.45
C LEU A 1037 -29.29 -19.56 43.49
N LEU A 1038 -28.15 -20.22 43.30
CA LEU A 1038 -27.61 -21.18 44.28
C LEU A 1038 -27.32 -20.53 45.64
N GLU A 1039 -26.73 -19.32 45.62
CA GLU A 1039 -26.48 -18.55 46.85
C GLU A 1039 -27.79 -18.15 47.54
N ALA A 1040 -28.82 -17.79 46.78
CA ALA A 1040 -30.14 -17.44 47.29
C ALA A 1040 -30.88 -18.66 47.89
N GLU A 1041 -30.81 -19.81 47.23
CA GLU A 1041 -31.34 -21.10 47.72
C GLU A 1041 -30.66 -21.52 49.03
N LYS A 1042 -29.33 -21.38 49.10
CA LYS A 1042 -28.58 -21.63 50.33
C LYS A 1042 -28.98 -20.66 51.45
N SER A 1043 -29.06 -19.37 51.13
CA SER A 1043 -29.49 -18.32 52.08
C SER A 1043 -30.89 -18.59 52.63
N MET A 1044 -31.80 -19.08 51.80
CA MET A 1044 -33.13 -19.52 52.20
C MET A 1044 -33.09 -20.71 53.16
N ALA A 1045 -32.25 -21.71 52.89
CA ALA A 1045 -32.06 -22.85 53.79
C ALA A 1045 -31.45 -22.44 55.15
N ASP A 1046 -30.46 -21.54 55.15
CA ASP A 1046 -29.83 -21.04 56.36
C ASP A 1046 -30.83 -20.26 57.24
N VAL A 1047 -31.66 -19.39 56.64
CA VAL A 1047 -32.73 -18.68 57.35
C VAL A 1047 -33.78 -19.66 57.88
N LYS A 1048 -34.20 -20.65 57.08
CA LYS A 1048 -35.16 -21.67 57.50
C LYS A 1048 -34.65 -22.45 58.72
N LYS A 1049 -33.37 -22.83 58.72
CA LYS A 1049 -32.74 -23.50 59.86
C LYS A 1049 -32.75 -22.63 61.12
N VAL A 1050 -32.49 -21.33 61.01
CA VAL A 1050 -32.57 -20.40 62.14
C VAL A 1050 -34.00 -20.27 62.65
N VAL A 1051 -34.99 -20.15 61.75
CA VAL A 1051 -36.41 -20.12 62.12
C VAL A 1051 -36.81 -21.39 62.87
N GLU A 1052 -36.37 -22.56 62.41
CA GLU A 1052 -36.61 -23.85 63.08
C GLU A 1052 -35.93 -23.93 64.45
N LEU A 1053 -34.66 -23.49 64.58
CA LEU A 1053 -33.95 -23.45 65.86
C LEU A 1053 -34.67 -22.56 66.89
N ILE A 1054 -35.12 -21.37 66.45
CA ILE A 1054 -35.89 -20.46 67.30
C ILE A 1054 -37.23 -21.09 67.68
N ALA A 1055 -37.89 -21.77 66.74
CA ALA A 1055 -39.17 -22.45 67.00
C ALA A 1055 -39.03 -23.64 67.95
N SER A 1056 -37.85 -24.27 68.04
CA SER A 1056 -37.57 -25.36 68.97
C SER A 1056 -37.17 -24.92 70.39
N LEU A 1057 -37.02 -23.62 70.65
CA LEU A 1057 -36.66 -23.12 71.97
C LEU A 1057 -37.76 -23.44 72.98
N SER A 1058 -37.40 -24.16 74.04
CA SER A 1058 -38.31 -24.55 75.11
C SER A 1058 -37.75 -24.16 76.48
N PRO A 1059 -38.38 -23.24 77.22
CA PRO A 1059 -37.92 -22.80 78.54
C PRO A 1059 -37.84 -23.91 79.60
N THR A 1060 -38.47 -25.06 79.38
CA THR A 1060 -38.41 -26.22 80.29
C THR A 1060 -37.30 -27.21 79.93
N SER A 1061 -36.54 -26.94 78.87
CA SER A 1061 -35.40 -27.78 78.46
C SER A 1061 -34.23 -27.60 79.41
N SER A 1062 -33.60 -28.71 79.82
CA SER A 1062 -32.36 -28.67 80.62
C SER A 1062 -31.18 -28.04 79.87
N THR A 1063 -31.26 -27.92 78.55
CA THR A 1063 -30.25 -27.27 77.69
C THR A 1063 -30.67 -25.88 77.23
N TYR A 1064 -31.76 -25.31 77.75
CA TYR A 1064 -32.37 -24.07 77.25
C TYR A 1064 -31.38 -22.90 77.11
N LEU A 1065 -30.48 -22.69 78.08
CA LEU A 1065 -29.47 -21.62 78.00
C LEU A 1065 -28.49 -21.81 76.82
N GLU A 1066 -28.13 -23.06 76.53
CA GLU A 1066 -27.25 -23.42 75.42
C GLU A 1066 -28.01 -23.36 74.08
N ASP A 1067 -29.26 -23.81 74.04
CA ASP A 1067 -30.12 -23.76 72.86
C ASP A 1067 -30.40 -22.31 72.43
N VAL A 1068 -30.65 -21.40 73.38
CA VAL A 1068 -30.79 -19.96 73.12
C VAL A 1068 -29.47 -19.37 72.62
N ALA A 1069 -28.33 -19.71 73.24
CA ALA A 1069 -27.03 -19.24 72.77
C ALA A 1069 -26.72 -19.72 71.34
N ASN A 1070 -27.06 -20.97 71.02
CA ASN A 1070 -26.91 -21.56 69.69
C ASN A 1070 -27.84 -20.91 68.67
N ALA A 1071 -29.10 -20.65 69.03
CA ALA A 1071 -30.05 -19.94 68.16
C ALA A 1071 -29.62 -18.48 67.90
N VAL A 1072 -29.13 -17.78 68.93
CA VAL A 1072 -28.58 -16.42 68.81
C VAL A 1072 -27.32 -16.40 67.95
N ALA A 1073 -26.41 -17.37 68.14
CA ALA A 1073 -25.21 -17.49 67.32
C ALA A 1073 -25.56 -17.78 65.85
N ALA A 1074 -26.52 -18.68 65.60
CA ALA A 1074 -26.99 -19.01 64.27
C ALA A 1074 -27.68 -17.80 63.60
N TYR A 1075 -28.50 -17.03 64.33
CA TYR A 1075 -29.11 -15.79 63.83
C TYR A 1075 -28.08 -14.69 63.54
N LYS A 1076 -27.08 -14.51 64.41
CA LYS A 1076 -25.99 -13.53 64.22
C LYS A 1076 -25.07 -13.95 63.06
N ALA A 1077 -24.93 -15.25 62.79
CA ALA A 1077 -24.18 -15.77 61.65
C ALA A 1077 -24.87 -15.55 60.30
N LEU A 1078 -26.19 -15.29 60.27
CA LEU A 1078 -26.87 -14.88 59.04
C LEU A 1078 -26.35 -13.53 58.55
N ASP A 1079 -26.23 -13.40 57.22
CA ASP A 1079 -25.96 -12.12 56.56
C ASP A 1079 -27.01 -11.09 57.03
N SER A 1080 -26.55 -9.88 57.36
CA SER A 1080 -27.41 -8.83 57.91
C SER A 1080 -28.59 -8.47 57.00
N LYS A 1081 -28.48 -8.72 55.69
CA LYS A 1081 -29.57 -8.54 54.71
C LYS A 1081 -30.67 -9.59 54.81
N LEU A 1082 -30.36 -10.78 55.32
CA LEU A 1082 -31.29 -11.92 55.44
C LEU A 1082 -32.02 -11.97 56.78
N ARG A 1083 -31.50 -11.29 57.81
CA ARG A 1083 -32.08 -11.27 59.15
C ARG A 1083 -33.54 -10.81 59.19
N ALA A 1084 -33.93 -9.89 58.30
CA ALA A 1084 -35.30 -9.43 58.16
C ALA A 1084 -36.29 -10.51 57.65
N GLN A 1085 -35.78 -11.64 57.15
CA GLN A 1085 -36.56 -12.79 56.69
C GLN A 1085 -36.81 -13.82 57.81
N VAL A 1086 -36.21 -13.66 58.98
CA VAL A 1086 -36.44 -14.52 60.14
C VAL A 1086 -37.73 -14.09 60.82
N ILE A 1087 -38.81 -14.81 60.51
CA ILE A 1087 -40.18 -14.42 60.88
C ILE A 1087 -40.47 -14.45 62.39
N ASN A 1088 -39.68 -15.18 63.17
CA ASN A 1088 -39.85 -15.37 64.62
C ASN A 1088 -38.69 -14.76 65.44
N GLU A 1089 -38.03 -13.71 64.92
CA GLU A 1089 -36.93 -13.01 65.61
C GLU A 1089 -37.35 -12.46 66.99
N ASP A 1090 -38.61 -12.06 67.13
CA ASP A 1090 -39.19 -11.58 68.38
C ASP A 1090 -39.15 -12.62 69.51
N VAL A 1091 -39.38 -13.89 69.19
CA VAL A 1091 -39.25 -15.03 70.12
C VAL A 1091 -37.80 -15.17 70.60
N LEU A 1092 -36.83 -15.08 69.69
CA LEU A 1092 -35.40 -15.15 70.02
C LEU A 1092 -34.95 -13.99 70.90
N LYS A 1093 -35.40 -12.76 70.61
CA LYS A 1093 -35.10 -11.57 71.42
C LYS A 1093 -35.65 -11.67 72.83
N LYS A 1094 -36.83 -12.28 72.99
CA LYS A 1094 -37.41 -12.54 74.32
C LYS A 1094 -36.54 -13.55 75.07
N ALA A 1095 -36.19 -14.68 74.43
CA ALA A 1095 -35.36 -15.70 75.03
C ALA A 1095 -33.95 -15.21 75.42
N GLU A 1096 -33.30 -14.36 74.60
CA GLU A 1096 -31.99 -13.76 74.89
C GLU A 1096 -32.04 -12.89 76.16
N LYS A 1097 -33.13 -12.12 76.36
CA LYS A 1097 -33.33 -11.33 77.59
C LYS A 1097 -33.55 -12.20 78.83
N ASP A 1098 -34.34 -13.27 78.69
CA ASP A 1098 -34.59 -14.21 79.77
C ASP A 1098 -33.28 -14.91 80.19
N VAL A 1099 -32.46 -15.36 79.24
CA VAL A 1099 -31.14 -15.94 79.50
C VAL A 1099 -30.17 -14.94 80.14
N GLU A 1100 -30.15 -13.68 79.69
CA GLU A 1100 -29.26 -12.67 80.27
C GLU A 1100 -29.58 -12.39 81.75
N ALA A 1101 -30.87 -12.38 82.12
CA ALA A 1101 -31.31 -12.25 83.50
C ALA A 1101 -30.85 -13.45 84.35
N VAL A 1102 -31.04 -14.68 83.85
CA VAL A 1102 -30.61 -15.92 84.52
C VAL A 1102 -29.08 -15.99 84.68
N GLN A 1103 -28.32 -15.65 83.63
CA GLN A 1103 -26.85 -15.68 83.66
C GLN A 1103 -26.25 -14.71 84.69
N LYS A 1104 -26.86 -13.54 84.91
CA LYS A 1104 -26.40 -12.61 85.96
C LYS A 1104 -26.47 -13.24 87.34
N VAL A 1105 -27.50 -14.05 87.61
CA VAL A 1105 -27.64 -14.79 88.87
C VAL A 1105 -26.63 -15.93 88.94
N VAL A 1106 -26.53 -16.75 87.89
CA VAL A 1106 -25.57 -17.88 87.82
C VAL A 1106 -24.13 -17.41 88.04
N GLN A 1107 -23.71 -16.31 87.41
CA GLN A 1107 -22.38 -15.74 87.59
C GLN A 1107 -22.19 -15.17 88.99
N ALA A 1108 -23.18 -14.46 89.53
CA ALA A 1108 -23.12 -13.93 90.88
C ALA A 1108 -22.94 -15.04 91.93
N ILE A 1109 -23.52 -16.23 91.71
CA ILE A 1109 -23.33 -17.43 92.54
C ILE A 1109 -21.93 -18.04 92.35
N SER A 1110 -21.45 -18.13 91.10
CA SER A 1110 -20.20 -18.84 90.76
C SER A 1110 -18.91 -18.16 91.27
N VAL A 1111 -18.97 -16.86 91.56
CA VAL A 1111 -17.83 -16.06 92.05
C VAL A 1111 -17.85 -15.86 93.57
N ILE A 1112 -18.75 -16.56 94.26
CA ILE A 1112 -18.80 -16.59 95.71
C ILE A 1112 -17.70 -17.53 96.19
N ASP A 1113 -16.85 -17.00 97.06
CA ASP A 1113 -15.75 -17.71 97.68
C ASP A 1113 -16.02 -17.77 99.19
N PRO A 1114 -16.25 -18.97 99.77
CA PRO A 1114 -16.54 -19.16 101.19
C PRO A 1114 -15.48 -18.61 102.13
N ASP A 1115 -14.22 -18.56 101.68
CA ASP A 1115 -13.08 -18.14 102.50
C ASP A 1115 -12.85 -16.61 102.43
N ASN A 1116 -13.68 -15.89 101.68
CA ASN A 1116 -13.57 -14.46 101.47
C ASN A 1116 -14.33 -13.65 102.53
N THR A 1117 -13.73 -12.58 103.04
CA THR A 1117 -14.38 -11.67 104.02
C THR A 1117 -15.66 -10.99 103.50
N SER A 1118 -15.90 -11.03 102.19
CA SER A 1118 -17.13 -10.53 101.55
C SER A 1118 -18.18 -11.61 101.25
N PHE A 1119 -17.99 -12.84 101.72
CA PHE A 1119 -18.85 -14.01 101.46
C PHE A 1119 -20.33 -13.73 101.71
N GLU A 1120 -20.71 -13.39 102.94
CA GLU A 1120 -22.11 -13.11 103.33
C GLU A 1120 -22.77 -12.04 102.43
N LYS A 1121 -22.05 -10.94 102.18
CA LYS A 1121 -22.54 -9.85 101.33
C LYS A 1121 -22.78 -10.30 99.89
N LYS A 1122 -21.90 -11.17 99.35
CA LYS A 1122 -22.05 -11.70 97.99
C LYS A 1122 -23.16 -12.76 97.89
N VAL A 1123 -23.34 -13.59 98.92
CA VAL A 1123 -24.43 -14.57 99.04
C VAL A 1123 -25.79 -13.86 99.05
N LEU A 1124 -25.96 -12.84 99.90
CA LEU A 1124 -27.20 -12.05 99.96
C LEU A 1124 -27.45 -11.26 98.66
N ALA A 1125 -26.40 -10.78 97.99
CA ALA A 1125 -26.54 -10.13 96.68
C ALA A 1125 -26.98 -11.11 95.59
N ALA A 1126 -26.43 -12.33 95.56
CA ALA A 1126 -26.86 -13.38 94.64
C ALA A 1126 -28.30 -13.83 94.91
N GLN A 1127 -28.71 -13.96 96.18
CA GLN A 1127 -30.10 -14.27 96.56
C GLN A 1127 -31.07 -13.15 96.15
N LYS A 1128 -30.67 -11.89 96.29
CA LYS A 1128 -31.49 -10.76 95.84
C LYS A 1128 -31.68 -10.77 94.31
N LEU A 1129 -30.62 -11.09 93.56
CA LEU A 1129 -30.70 -11.23 92.11
C LEU A 1129 -31.58 -12.42 91.71
N TYR A 1130 -31.46 -13.57 92.40
CA TYR A 1130 -32.32 -14.75 92.20
C TYR A 1130 -33.81 -14.45 92.47
N ASN A 1131 -34.12 -13.79 93.58
CA ASN A 1131 -35.49 -13.41 93.95
C ASN A 1131 -36.14 -12.41 92.98
N SER A 1132 -35.34 -11.71 92.16
CA SER A 1132 -35.84 -10.76 91.15
C SER A 1132 -36.18 -11.40 89.80
N LEU A 1133 -35.85 -12.68 89.61
CA LEU A 1133 -36.22 -13.47 88.44
C LEU A 1133 -37.70 -13.90 88.52
N SER A 1134 -38.36 -14.12 87.37
CA SER A 1134 -39.67 -14.79 87.33
C SER A 1134 -39.55 -16.25 87.76
N LEU A 1135 -40.66 -16.90 88.14
CA LEU A 1135 -40.66 -18.32 88.52
C LEU A 1135 -40.02 -19.21 87.43
N GLU A 1136 -40.36 -18.94 86.17
CA GLU A 1136 -39.81 -19.66 85.01
C GLU A 1136 -38.31 -19.40 84.80
N GLN A 1137 -37.83 -18.20 85.15
CA GLN A 1137 -36.40 -17.86 85.09
C GLN A 1137 -35.61 -18.42 86.28
N GLN A 1138 -36.23 -18.51 87.47
CA GLN A 1138 -35.62 -19.10 88.66
C GLN A 1138 -35.28 -20.58 88.44
N ASP A 1139 -36.20 -21.33 87.81
CA ASP A 1139 -36.02 -22.75 87.46
C ASP A 1139 -34.81 -22.99 86.53
N LEU A 1140 -34.33 -21.96 85.83
CA LEU A 1140 -33.19 -22.03 84.91
C LEU A 1140 -31.82 -21.80 85.59
N VAL A 1141 -31.78 -21.41 86.87
CA VAL A 1141 -30.52 -21.17 87.60
C VAL A 1141 -29.93 -22.48 88.10
N TYR A 1142 -29.12 -23.14 87.26
CA TYR A 1142 -28.62 -24.50 87.54
C TYR A 1142 -27.73 -24.63 88.79
N ASN A 1143 -27.04 -23.56 89.18
CA ASN A 1143 -26.18 -23.53 90.37
C ASN A 1143 -26.89 -22.96 91.61
N TYR A 1144 -28.23 -22.84 91.58
CA TYR A 1144 -29.00 -22.37 92.71
C TYR A 1144 -28.75 -23.21 93.98
N ARG A 1145 -28.51 -24.51 93.85
CA ARG A 1145 -28.18 -25.37 95.01
C ARG A 1145 -26.92 -24.90 95.77
N ILE A 1146 -25.95 -24.33 95.05
CA ILE A 1146 -24.74 -23.75 95.67
C ILE A 1146 -25.13 -22.50 96.48
N LEU A 1147 -26.02 -21.66 95.93
CA LEU A 1147 -26.54 -20.51 96.65
C LEU A 1147 -27.33 -20.92 97.90
N GLU A 1148 -28.13 -21.98 97.81
CA GLU A 1148 -28.87 -22.54 98.95
C GLU A 1148 -27.93 -23.09 100.03
N GLU A 1149 -26.85 -23.78 99.65
CA GLU A 1149 -25.80 -24.24 100.56
C GLU A 1149 -25.06 -23.07 101.22
N TYR A 1150 -24.73 -22.01 100.47
CA TYR A 1150 -24.08 -20.81 101.01
C TYR A 1150 -24.99 -19.98 101.91
N LEU A 1151 -26.30 -19.95 101.64
CA LEU A 1151 -27.27 -19.30 102.53
C LEU A 1151 -27.34 -20.02 103.89
N LYS A 1152 -27.30 -21.35 103.90
CA LYS A 1152 -27.24 -22.15 105.14
C LYS A 1152 -25.93 -21.99 105.92
N MET A 1153 -24.86 -21.54 105.28
CA MET A 1153 -23.56 -21.27 105.93
C MET A 1153 -23.48 -19.91 106.62
N ILE A 1154 -24.36 -18.97 106.26
CA ILE A 1154 -24.42 -17.63 106.84
C ILE A 1154 -25.62 -17.42 107.78
N GLU A 1155 -26.52 -18.41 107.85
CA GLU A 1155 -27.48 -18.62 108.93
C GLU A 1155 -26.79 -19.26 110.15
#